data_AF-A0A837I7L3-F1
#
_entry.id   AF-A0A837I7L3-F1
#
_cell.length_a   1.000
_cell.length_b   1.000
_cell.length_c   1.000
_cell.angle_alpha   90.00
_cell.angle_beta   90.00
_cell.angle_gamma   90.00
#
_symmetry.space_group_name_H-M   'P 1'
#
loop_
_entity.id
_entity.type
_entity.pdbx_description
1 polymer ?
#
loop_
_entity_poly.entity_id
_entity_poly.type
_entity_poly.pdbx_seq_one_letter_code
_entity_poly.pdbx_strand_id
1 'polypeptide(L)'
;MALNLFTLGKKNSTAVPNPAVSARQVSTPLQPVTPPLDIQKSAASSQSIQDIIAPSAIEVDFSHIKIDDVYIRTLFVTGYPRYVSANWLSPLINFNHSLDISMFVYPSDSKDTLDSLRRRIAEMEAEINTDIERGRIPRAATEAGLEDAKVLQSQLVKGAEKFFQFSLYISISAESEKELDTSTAQIQSMLASLLIISKIASLSMEEAFKTTLPYCKDKLMLTRNMDTTALSTTFPFTSSELSDNQGILYGVNAHNDSLVIFDRFSLENANMLILATSGAGKSLAYSETVLIKNVANEVKRTKIGPLIEKIITKKGSVRIDDEMVGNVNPGIKVYSFNPRTLKGEWSSVTVAAKKDAPSHLYRFTTKSGRIITTTADHNMLTLDNAQIHVVKGDSIKVGDYLPLPRHILASTSSTSKKSTEYYELLGYYVAEGCSTKTSVRISNMESEIIEKIYSLCQKLNFKATPLKGHGVIEGVSINSKSLIRKIKLNRCFGKAGTKKIPSILFSEKNNIKAAFLRAYYDGDGCVEQHEVTCTTKSKELASDLSYLLYNFGIIARIKRKFKRATNTNHRGDFYYQLTVSGQKDLSSFAKHINFNLPRKKKKLQSLLGKKSNPNDDIIPNLEQPLKEIYQLLYPDQVGAPQKLIDLKNGEYHPTSSYLQELIAEIRLRIVFINNQEKPIFELISLPQWQDLANKGAKSKKFNKQLWKELGHTWQTMRARTVIPSVKTVLHVYQTTSGVQITKDYLFENLYSTSKNLGITFRDIDSTLQTTLATTKANTSYDRIYKGSQYLLKKYIEIQDNVKKANEIIHRLEILAHSELYWDPIVKISKLKSKHPFVYDLTVNNEVFFAGFGGMFVHNSYAVKLEILRSLMFDCQIIILDPENEYEMVTKSVGGNYLSFSASASHKINPFQIARPKESTEDEMGYKYLFLMSLLKIMIGQMDPIEEATMNRALVLTYRQKGITEDPSTHTLEPPRMEDLYRSLIGMEEAVSKTLAARLERFVMGAVKGIFDQQSNIDINAPITVFTLRDTADEIRPIVMFMILDFVWNEVRKNLRKRILVVDEAWYLMRYEDSAKILQGFVKRARKYYFGVSIISQNVDDFLGSAYGKAIITNSALKLLLKQSSAAINQISETFYLSQGEKQLLLSAGVGEGIFFAGMNHVAIKIISSADEHALATSKPAEILERKKQAELQAAAETASQDHPREITEPTNP
;
A
#
# COMPACT_ATOMS: atom_id res chain seq x y z
N MET A 1 -36.43 39.78 -21.70
CA MET A 1 -35.15 40.35 -22.16
C MET A 1 -34.89 39.88 -23.59
N ALA A 2 -34.63 40.73 -24.57
CA ALA A 2 -35.22 42.05 -24.86
C ALA A 2 -34.79 42.46 -26.28
N LEU A 3 -35.72 43.00 -27.06
CA LEU A 3 -35.42 43.87 -28.19
C LEU A 3 -36.25 45.15 -27.96
N ASN A 4 -35.66 46.31 -28.27
CA ASN A 4 -36.11 47.69 -28.01
C ASN A 4 -35.85 48.28 -26.61
N LEU A 5 -35.59 49.61 -26.65
CA LEU A 5 -35.24 50.55 -25.56
C LEU A 5 -33.81 50.37 -25.02
N PHE A 6 -32.85 51.29 -25.17
CA PHE A 6 -32.89 52.71 -25.57
C PHE A 6 -31.72 53.11 -26.51
N THR A 7 -32.01 53.99 -27.47
CA THR A 7 -31.07 54.99 -27.97
C THR A 7 -31.44 56.36 -27.39
N LEU A 8 -30.47 57.30 -27.40
CA LEU A 8 -30.58 58.71 -26.97
C LEU A 8 -30.75 58.93 -25.44
N GLY A 9 -29.86 59.60 -24.72
CA GLY A 9 -28.52 60.09 -25.04
C GLY A 9 -28.20 61.48 -24.46
N LYS A 10 -26.93 61.88 -24.56
CA LYS A 10 -26.38 63.23 -24.26
C LYS A 10 -26.37 63.59 -22.74
N LYS A 11 -25.37 64.30 -22.21
CA LYS A 11 -24.39 65.19 -22.88
C LYS A 11 -23.09 65.34 -22.05
N ASN A 12 -21.96 65.31 -22.76
CA ASN A 12 -20.72 66.06 -22.54
C ASN A 12 -20.06 66.15 -21.14
N SER A 13 -18.91 65.49 -21.00
CA SER A 13 -17.63 66.22 -20.79
C SER A 13 -16.40 65.36 -21.17
N THR A 14 -15.64 65.87 -22.15
CA THR A 14 -14.16 65.81 -22.31
C THR A 14 -13.39 64.70 -21.56
N ALA A 15 -12.79 63.67 -22.20
CA ALA A 15 -11.69 63.69 -23.20
C ALA A 15 -10.43 64.41 -22.63
N VAL A 16 -9.16 63.95 -22.69
CA VAL A 16 -8.34 63.06 -23.57
C VAL A 16 -7.05 62.68 -22.77
N PRO A 17 -6.17 61.72 -23.15
CA PRO A 17 -6.32 60.32 -23.57
C PRO A 17 -5.70 59.32 -22.56
N ASN A 18 -6.06 58.03 -22.62
CA ASN A 18 -5.26 56.98 -21.99
C ASN A 18 -4.23 56.45 -23.03
N PRO A 19 -2.90 56.41 -22.78
CA PRO A 19 -1.92 56.10 -23.81
C PRO A 19 -1.93 54.63 -24.24
N ALA A 20 -2.00 54.37 -25.54
CA ALA A 20 -1.88 53.04 -26.11
C ALA A 20 -0.41 52.64 -26.28
N VAL A 21 -0.01 51.46 -25.78
CA VAL A 21 1.24 50.78 -26.17
C VAL A 21 0.97 49.30 -26.45
N SER A 22 0.96 48.99 -27.75
CA SER A 22 1.08 47.67 -28.41
C SER A 22 0.52 46.42 -27.73
N ALA A 23 -0.65 45.98 -28.20
CA ALA A 23 -0.84 44.56 -28.45
C ALA A 23 0.13 44.12 -29.56
N ARG A 24 1.14 43.30 -29.23
CA ARG A 24 2.00 42.60 -30.20
C ARG A 24 1.79 41.09 -30.08
N GLN A 25 1.15 40.53 -31.09
CA GLN A 25 1.23 39.14 -31.53
C GLN A 25 1.26 38.07 -30.41
N VAL A 26 0.07 37.77 -29.87
CA VAL A 26 -0.18 36.38 -29.47
C VAL A 26 -0.20 35.56 -30.75
N SER A 27 0.82 34.74 -30.94
CA SER A 27 0.95 33.81 -32.06
C SER A 27 -0.23 32.84 -32.07
N THR A 28 -0.97 32.83 -33.20
CA THR A 28 -1.79 31.73 -33.73
C THR A 28 -2.60 30.89 -32.73
N PRO A 29 -3.94 30.87 -32.84
CA PRO A 29 -4.72 29.73 -32.34
C PRO A 29 -4.08 28.43 -32.86
N LEU A 30 -3.97 27.41 -32.00
CA LEU A 30 -3.55 26.08 -32.42
C LEU A 30 -4.39 25.69 -33.64
N GLN A 31 -3.73 25.48 -34.77
CA GLN A 31 -4.41 24.87 -35.91
C GLN A 31 -4.97 23.53 -35.44
N PRO A 32 -6.24 23.19 -35.74
CA PRO A 32 -6.68 21.83 -35.56
C PRO A 32 -5.74 20.94 -36.37
N VAL A 33 -5.25 19.86 -35.75
CA VAL A 33 -4.43 18.87 -36.44
C VAL A 33 -5.35 18.15 -37.42
N THR A 34 -5.49 18.71 -38.62
CA THR A 34 -6.09 18.02 -39.75
C THR A 34 -5.22 16.80 -40.05
N PRO A 35 -5.79 15.60 -40.14
CA PRO A 35 -5.14 14.51 -40.86
C PRO A 35 -4.78 15.00 -42.27
N PRO A 36 -3.77 14.41 -42.95
CA PRO A 36 -3.49 14.69 -44.34
C PRO A 36 -4.63 14.15 -45.22
N LEU A 37 -5.73 14.89 -45.27
CA LEU A 37 -6.83 14.69 -46.19
C LEU A 37 -6.42 15.31 -47.52
N ASP A 38 -5.88 14.46 -48.38
CA ASP A 38 -5.45 14.77 -49.74
C ASP A 38 -6.68 15.01 -50.63
N ILE A 39 -7.40 16.11 -50.37
CA ILE A 39 -8.61 16.52 -51.11
C ILE A 39 -8.16 17.06 -52.47
N GLN A 40 -8.03 16.13 -53.41
CA GLN A 40 -7.90 16.47 -54.82
C GLN A 40 -9.11 17.30 -55.27
N LYS A 41 -8.83 18.40 -55.97
CA LYS A 41 -9.85 19.30 -56.50
C LYS A 41 -10.63 18.63 -57.64
N SER A 42 -11.87 18.21 -57.36
CA SER A 42 -12.94 18.09 -58.35
C SER A 42 -14.27 18.48 -57.70
N ALA A 43 -14.74 19.72 -57.83
CA ALA A 43 -15.51 20.24 -58.97
C ALA A 43 -17.03 20.13 -58.73
N ALA A 44 -17.65 21.25 -58.30
CA ALA A 44 -19.09 21.49 -58.09
C ALA A 44 -19.77 20.58 -57.01
N SER A 45 -20.75 21.02 -56.21
CA SER A 45 -21.50 22.29 -56.14
C SER A 45 -22.11 22.50 -54.74
N SER A 46 -22.30 23.75 -54.33
CA SER A 46 -23.37 24.24 -53.41
C SER A 46 -23.63 23.52 -52.07
N GLN A 47 -22.72 22.73 -51.51
CA GLN A 47 -22.91 22.11 -50.19
C GLN A 47 -22.69 23.11 -49.05
N SER A 48 -23.68 23.22 -48.19
CA SER A 48 -23.65 23.99 -46.94
C SER A 48 -22.91 23.23 -45.84
N ILE A 49 -22.62 23.89 -44.71
CA ILE A 49 -22.09 23.20 -43.52
C ILE A 49 -23.04 22.08 -43.06
N GLN A 50 -24.36 22.23 -43.27
CA GLN A 50 -25.33 21.19 -42.94
C GLN A 50 -25.15 19.94 -43.82
N ASP A 51 -24.85 20.11 -45.11
CA ASP A 51 -24.60 18.99 -46.04
C ASP A 51 -23.26 18.28 -45.77
N ILE A 52 -22.32 18.96 -45.09
CA ILE A 52 -21.02 18.38 -44.69
C ILE A 52 -21.11 17.59 -43.37
N ILE A 53 -22.04 17.96 -42.47
CA ILE A 53 -22.24 17.29 -41.16
C ILE A 53 -23.44 16.35 -41.15
N ALA A 54 -24.25 16.33 -42.20
CA ALA A 54 -25.36 15.38 -42.33
C ALA A 54 -24.79 13.95 -42.52
N PRO A 55 -25.35 12.94 -41.83
CA PRO A 55 -25.02 11.55 -42.11
C PRO A 55 -25.42 11.17 -43.53
N SER A 56 -24.72 10.18 -44.10
CA SER A 56 -24.97 9.70 -45.46
C SER A 56 -26.31 8.98 -45.58
N ALA A 57 -26.75 8.28 -44.51
CA ALA A 57 -28.09 7.70 -44.40
C ALA A 57 -28.60 7.67 -42.97
N ILE A 58 -29.93 7.75 -42.81
CA ILE A 58 -30.66 7.48 -41.56
C ILE A 58 -31.79 6.50 -41.88
N GLU A 59 -31.80 5.35 -41.22
CA GLU A 59 -32.89 4.37 -41.27
C GLU A 59 -33.55 4.29 -39.89
N VAL A 60 -34.87 4.50 -39.81
CA VAL A 60 -35.64 4.44 -38.55
C VAL A 60 -36.44 3.14 -38.52
N ASP A 61 -36.06 2.23 -37.62
CA ASP A 61 -36.77 0.98 -37.36
C ASP A 61 -37.73 1.12 -36.15
N PHE A 62 -38.58 0.13 -35.92
CA PHE A 62 -39.41 0.05 -34.72
C PHE A 62 -38.61 -0.07 -33.43
N SER A 63 -37.41 -0.64 -33.47
CA SER A 63 -36.61 -1.05 -32.30
C SER A 63 -35.25 -0.35 -32.16
N HIS A 64 -34.80 0.35 -33.19
CA HIS A 64 -33.54 1.08 -33.24
C HIS A 64 -33.58 2.17 -34.33
N ILE A 65 -32.58 3.03 -34.36
CA ILE A 65 -32.27 3.92 -35.48
C ILE A 65 -30.86 3.58 -35.96
N LYS A 66 -30.65 3.48 -37.27
CA LYS A 66 -29.32 3.31 -37.87
C LYS A 66 -28.91 4.63 -38.50
N ILE A 67 -27.71 5.09 -38.16
CA ILE A 67 -27.10 6.31 -38.71
C ILE A 67 -25.75 5.89 -39.29
N ASP A 68 -25.63 6.00 -40.61
CA ASP A 68 -24.54 5.39 -41.39
C ASP A 68 -24.35 3.91 -41.02
N ASP A 69 -23.23 3.51 -40.41
CA ASP A 69 -22.97 2.12 -39.99
C ASP A 69 -23.27 1.84 -38.51
N VAL A 70 -23.76 2.83 -37.74
CA VAL A 70 -23.99 2.70 -36.29
C VAL A 70 -25.46 2.46 -35.97
N TYR A 71 -25.73 1.40 -35.21
CA TYR A 71 -27.05 1.05 -34.70
C TYR A 71 -27.26 1.63 -33.29
N ILE A 72 -28.32 2.43 -33.10
CA ILE A 72 -28.60 3.14 -31.85
C ILE A 72 -29.98 2.75 -31.32
N ARG A 73 -30.08 2.43 -30.03
CA ARG A 73 -31.36 2.15 -29.33
C ARG A 73 -31.48 2.98 -28.07
N THR A 74 -32.61 3.67 -27.92
CA THR A 74 -32.91 4.45 -26.70
C THR A 74 -33.88 3.71 -25.78
N LEU A 75 -33.47 3.58 -24.52
CA LEU A 75 -34.29 3.12 -23.41
C LEU A 75 -34.80 4.31 -22.60
N PHE A 76 -35.99 4.17 -22.00
CA PHE A 76 -36.54 5.11 -21.02
C PHE A 76 -36.90 4.38 -19.72
N VAL A 77 -36.71 5.05 -18.58
CA VAL A 77 -37.02 4.47 -17.26
C VAL A 77 -38.46 4.78 -16.84
N THR A 78 -39.19 3.74 -16.47
CA THR A 78 -40.62 3.80 -16.10
C THR A 78 -40.89 3.51 -14.62
N GLY A 79 -40.00 2.79 -13.95
CA GLY A 79 -40.12 2.41 -12.55
C GLY A 79 -38.78 2.59 -11.84
N TYR A 80 -38.85 3.06 -10.60
CA TYR A 80 -37.72 3.36 -9.72
C TYR A 80 -37.88 2.58 -8.40
N PRO A 81 -36.79 2.23 -7.70
CA PRO A 81 -36.86 1.66 -6.36
C PRO A 81 -37.54 2.61 -5.36
N ARG A 82 -38.23 2.05 -4.35
CA ARG A 82 -38.90 2.83 -3.29
C ARG A 82 -37.93 3.63 -2.41
N TYR A 83 -36.70 3.13 -2.26
CA TYR A 83 -35.63 3.79 -1.51
C TYR A 83 -34.37 3.81 -2.36
N VAL A 84 -33.72 4.98 -2.41
CA VAL A 84 -32.47 5.21 -3.14
C VAL A 84 -31.38 5.61 -2.15
N SER A 85 -30.24 4.93 -2.20
CA SER A 85 -29.01 5.37 -1.54
C SER A 85 -28.31 6.44 -2.40
N ALA A 86 -27.42 7.23 -1.82
CA ALA A 86 -26.50 8.05 -2.63
C ALA A 86 -25.77 7.17 -3.66
N ASN A 87 -25.57 7.71 -4.88
CA ASN A 87 -24.85 7.05 -5.97
C ASN A 87 -25.46 5.75 -6.53
N TRP A 88 -26.77 5.55 -6.40
CA TRP A 88 -27.46 4.33 -6.87
C TRP A 88 -27.40 4.10 -8.40
N LEU A 89 -27.13 5.14 -9.20
CA LEU A 89 -26.89 5.03 -10.65
C LEU A 89 -25.45 4.62 -11.02
N SER A 90 -24.55 4.46 -10.05
CA SER A 90 -23.15 4.05 -10.28
C SER A 90 -22.98 2.82 -11.20
N PRO A 91 -23.76 1.73 -11.09
CA PRO A 91 -23.62 0.58 -11.98
C PRO A 91 -24.04 0.82 -13.44
N LEU A 92 -24.84 1.86 -13.70
CA LEU A 92 -25.19 2.31 -15.05
C LEU A 92 -24.09 3.22 -15.63
N ILE A 93 -23.52 4.10 -14.80
CA ILE A 93 -22.45 5.02 -15.21
C ILE A 93 -21.16 4.27 -15.50
N ASN A 94 -20.81 3.29 -14.66
CA ASN A 94 -19.61 2.45 -14.79
C ASN A 94 -19.86 1.20 -15.67
N PHE A 95 -20.90 1.20 -16.51
CA PHE A 95 -21.21 0.07 -17.38
C PHE A 95 -20.22 0.04 -18.55
N ASN A 96 -19.63 -1.13 -18.85
CA ASN A 96 -18.55 -1.27 -19.83
C ASN A 96 -19.07 -1.28 -21.29
N HIS A 97 -19.66 -0.17 -21.72
CA HIS A 97 -20.18 0.08 -23.06
C HIS A 97 -20.33 1.59 -23.29
N SER A 98 -20.30 2.05 -24.54
CA SER A 98 -20.63 3.46 -24.84
C SER A 98 -22.12 3.71 -24.59
N LEU A 99 -22.46 4.73 -23.79
CA LEU A 99 -23.82 5.06 -23.38
C LEU A 99 -24.02 6.58 -23.28
N ASP A 100 -25.08 7.10 -23.90
CA ASP A 100 -25.55 8.46 -23.66
C ASP A 100 -26.67 8.45 -22.62
N ILE A 101 -26.42 9.03 -21.45
CA ILE A 101 -27.41 9.12 -20.36
C ILE A 101 -27.93 10.55 -20.30
N SER A 102 -29.24 10.73 -20.52
CA SER A 102 -29.90 12.05 -20.41
C SER A 102 -30.89 12.08 -19.26
N MET A 103 -30.72 13.08 -18.41
CA MET A 103 -31.56 13.34 -17.24
C MET A 103 -32.25 14.70 -17.40
N PHE A 104 -33.57 14.71 -17.31
CA PHE A 104 -34.35 15.95 -17.33
C PHE A 104 -35.02 16.17 -15.98
N VAL A 105 -34.94 17.40 -15.49
CA VAL A 105 -35.45 17.82 -14.18
C VAL A 105 -36.33 19.05 -14.37
N TYR A 106 -37.62 18.91 -14.13
CA TYR A 106 -38.59 20.00 -14.20
C TYR A 106 -39.12 20.33 -12.80
N PRO A 107 -39.08 21.58 -12.34
CA PRO A 107 -39.69 21.96 -11.07
C PRO A 107 -41.22 21.86 -11.18
N SER A 108 -41.86 21.19 -10.22
CA SER A 108 -43.32 21.10 -10.14
C SER A 108 -43.88 22.21 -9.25
N ASP A 109 -45.09 22.70 -9.52
CA ASP A 109 -45.79 23.56 -8.55
C ASP A 109 -46.13 22.73 -7.30
N SER A 110 -45.66 23.22 -6.14
CA SER A 110 -45.90 22.61 -4.85
C SER A 110 -47.39 22.54 -4.52
N LYS A 111 -48.22 23.47 -4.99
CA LYS A 111 -49.65 23.58 -4.67
C LYS A 111 -50.46 22.42 -5.25
N ASP A 112 -50.40 22.24 -6.56
CA ASP A 112 -51.14 21.18 -7.27
C ASP A 112 -50.72 19.78 -6.80
N THR A 113 -49.42 19.64 -6.50
CA THR A 113 -48.86 18.40 -5.95
C THR A 113 -49.40 18.10 -4.54
N LEU A 114 -49.55 19.12 -3.69
CA LEU A 114 -50.11 18.99 -2.34
C LEU A 114 -51.59 18.62 -2.36
N ASP A 115 -52.37 19.20 -3.27
CA ASP A 115 -53.81 18.92 -3.40
C ASP A 115 -54.07 17.52 -3.99
N SER A 116 -53.23 17.08 -4.94
CA SER A 116 -53.17 15.67 -5.39
C SER A 116 -52.86 14.71 -4.25
N LEU A 117 -51.83 15.01 -3.44
CA LEU A 117 -51.41 14.20 -2.30
C LEU A 117 -52.48 14.13 -1.21
N ARG A 118 -53.16 15.26 -0.90
CA ARG A 118 -54.31 15.32 0.01
C ARG A 118 -55.45 14.40 -0.45
N ARG A 119 -55.81 14.45 -1.74
CA ARG A 119 -56.86 13.57 -2.28
C ARG A 119 -56.46 12.10 -2.11
N ARG A 120 -55.20 11.75 -2.38
CA ARG A 120 -54.71 10.37 -2.24
C ARG A 120 -54.66 9.88 -0.78
N ILE A 121 -54.31 10.76 0.16
CA ILE A 121 -54.39 10.48 1.61
C ILE A 121 -55.84 10.17 2.01
N ALA A 122 -56.80 10.99 1.59
CA ALA A 122 -58.22 10.77 1.88
C ALA A 122 -58.77 9.48 1.24
N GLU A 123 -58.36 9.16 0.00
CA GLU A 123 -58.67 7.89 -0.67
C GLU A 123 -58.16 6.67 0.14
N MET A 124 -56.92 6.72 0.65
CA MET A 124 -56.32 5.63 1.45
C MET A 124 -56.94 5.51 2.85
N GLU A 125 -57.25 6.63 3.51
CA GLU A 125 -57.98 6.64 4.78
C GLU A 125 -59.38 6.04 4.64
N ALA A 126 -60.08 6.37 3.54
CA ALA A 126 -61.38 5.79 3.23
C ALA A 126 -61.29 4.28 2.93
N GLU A 127 -60.27 3.79 2.21
CA GLU A 127 -60.05 2.35 1.98
C GLU A 127 -59.84 1.61 3.31
N ILE A 128 -58.93 2.11 4.16
CA ILE A 128 -58.62 1.50 5.47
C ILE A 128 -59.86 1.48 6.37
N ASN A 129 -60.57 2.61 6.49
CA ASN A 129 -61.79 2.67 7.31
C ASN A 129 -62.89 1.74 6.76
N THR A 130 -63.06 1.65 5.43
CA THR A 130 -64.03 0.75 4.81
C THR A 130 -63.71 -0.73 5.07
N ASP A 131 -62.43 -1.12 5.07
CA ASP A 131 -62.05 -2.49 5.42
C ASP A 131 -62.27 -2.77 6.91
N ILE A 132 -61.92 -1.83 7.81
CA ILE A 132 -62.21 -1.94 9.26
C ILE A 132 -63.71 -2.08 9.54
N GLU A 133 -64.55 -1.22 8.96
CA GLU A 133 -66.02 -1.27 9.09
C GLU A 133 -66.61 -2.60 8.57
N ARG A 134 -65.96 -3.22 7.57
CA ARG A 134 -66.33 -4.53 7.03
C ARG A 134 -65.72 -5.71 7.80
N GLY A 135 -65.07 -5.46 8.93
CA GLY A 135 -64.42 -6.49 9.76
C GLY A 135 -63.21 -7.16 9.09
N ARG A 136 -62.60 -6.49 8.10
CA ARG A 136 -61.41 -6.95 7.39
C ARG A 136 -60.17 -6.33 8.00
N ILE A 137 -59.07 -7.08 7.99
CA ILE A 137 -57.75 -6.56 8.37
C ILE A 137 -57.29 -5.63 7.23
N PRO A 138 -56.95 -4.36 7.51
CA PRO A 138 -56.40 -3.44 6.50
C PRO A 138 -55.17 -4.02 5.80
N ARG A 139 -54.99 -3.65 4.54
CA ARG A 139 -53.79 -4.04 3.78
C ARG A 139 -52.60 -3.25 4.31
N ALA A 140 -51.59 -3.93 4.83
CA ALA A 140 -50.33 -3.33 5.28
C ALA A 140 -49.64 -2.45 4.21
N ALA A 141 -49.86 -2.72 2.92
CA ALA A 141 -49.39 -1.87 1.83
C ALA A 141 -50.11 -0.50 1.76
N THR A 142 -51.41 -0.45 2.06
CA THR A 142 -52.21 0.78 2.11
C THR A 142 -51.90 1.57 3.38
N GLU A 143 -51.73 0.91 4.53
CA GLU A 143 -51.31 1.55 5.79
C GLU A 143 -49.93 2.21 5.66
N ALA A 144 -48.92 1.48 5.16
CA ALA A 144 -47.58 2.04 4.93
C ALA A 144 -47.57 3.16 3.88
N GLY A 145 -48.41 3.06 2.84
CA GLY A 145 -48.57 4.13 1.84
C GLY A 145 -49.19 5.40 2.42
N LEU A 146 -50.11 5.27 3.38
CA LEU A 146 -50.72 6.38 4.09
C LEU A 146 -49.73 7.08 5.04
N GLU A 147 -48.90 6.31 5.75
CA GLU A 147 -47.86 6.86 6.63
C GLU A 147 -46.81 7.67 5.83
N ASP A 148 -46.25 7.08 4.78
CA ASP A 148 -45.30 7.75 3.86
C ASP A 148 -45.89 9.05 3.29
N ALA A 149 -47.14 9.00 2.81
CA ALA A 149 -47.82 10.18 2.23
C ALA A 149 -48.01 11.31 3.25
N LYS A 150 -48.30 10.99 4.51
CA LYS A 150 -48.42 11.98 5.60
C LYS A 150 -47.07 12.61 5.98
N VAL A 151 -46.00 11.82 6.04
CA VAL A 151 -44.64 12.32 6.29
C VAL A 151 -44.23 13.29 5.18
N LEU A 152 -44.40 12.88 3.92
CA LEU A 152 -44.06 13.68 2.75
C LEU A 152 -44.87 14.98 2.69
N GLN A 153 -46.19 14.91 2.93
CA GLN A 153 -47.04 16.11 3.04
C GLN A 153 -46.51 17.08 4.10
N SER A 154 -46.07 16.59 5.27
CA SER A 154 -45.51 17.43 6.34
C SER A 154 -44.22 18.15 5.91
N GLN A 155 -43.35 17.47 5.15
CA GLN A 155 -42.08 18.03 4.67
C GLN A 155 -42.28 19.10 3.59
N LEU A 156 -43.24 18.91 2.67
CA LEU A 156 -43.61 19.91 1.66
C LEU A 156 -44.19 21.18 2.29
N VAL A 157 -45.14 21.04 3.24
CA VAL A 157 -45.77 22.19 3.92
C VAL A 157 -44.75 23.01 4.70
N LYS A 158 -43.70 22.36 5.24
CA LYS A 158 -42.57 23.02 5.92
C LYS A 158 -41.54 23.63 4.96
N GLY A 159 -41.67 23.42 3.64
CA GLY A 159 -40.70 23.86 2.64
C GLY A 159 -39.32 23.17 2.74
N ALA A 160 -39.24 22.06 3.47
CA ALA A 160 -38.01 21.28 3.63
C ALA A 160 -37.72 20.41 2.39
N GLU A 161 -38.76 19.99 1.70
CA GLU A 161 -38.72 19.24 0.43
C GLU A 161 -39.46 20.01 -0.67
N LYS A 162 -39.01 19.84 -1.91
CA LYS A 162 -39.69 20.30 -3.14
C LYS A 162 -39.90 19.14 -4.09
N PHE A 163 -40.96 19.21 -4.90
CA PHE A 163 -41.24 18.23 -5.94
C PHE A 163 -40.66 18.63 -7.30
N PHE A 164 -40.18 17.62 -8.01
CA PHE A 164 -39.70 17.71 -9.38
C PHE A 164 -40.30 16.58 -10.20
N GLN A 165 -40.43 16.81 -11.50
CA GLN A 165 -40.64 15.78 -12.51
C GLN A 165 -39.27 15.40 -13.11
N PHE A 166 -38.91 14.13 -12.98
CA PHE A 166 -37.64 13.55 -13.40
C PHE A 166 -37.84 12.55 -14.55
N SER A 167 -37.06 12.69 -15.62
CA SER A 167 -36.98 11.71 -16.72
C SER A 167 -35.54 11.20 -16.85
N LEU A 168 -35.38 9.90 -17.13
CA LEU A 168 -34.09 9.25 -17.35
C LEU A 168 -34.16 8.42 -18.64
N TYR A 169 -33.29 8.76 -19.59
CA TYR A 169 -33.14 8.13 -20.89
C TYR A 169 -31.71 7.64 -21.09
N ILE A 170 -31.54 6.52 -21.78
CA ILE A 170 -30.26 5.84 -22.01
C ILE A 170 -30.19 5.41 -23.47
N SER A 171 -29.32 6.01 -24.28
CA SER A 171 -29.04 5.54 -25.64
C SER A 171 -27.82 4.62 -25.65
N ILE A 172 -27.91 3.55 -26.45
CA ILE A 172 -26.91 2.50 -26.61
C ILE A 172 -26.52 2.49 -28.09
N SER A 173 -25.23 2.61 -28.41
CA SER A 173 -24.68 2.61 -29.78
C SER A 173 -23.79 1.39 -30.02
N ALA A 174 -23.98 0.68 -31.14
CA ALA A 174 -23.22 -0.51 -31.48
C ALA A 174 -22.96 -0.63 -33.00
N GLU A 175 -21.94 -1.39 -33.39
CA GLU A 175 -21.58 -1.60 -34.80
C GLU A 175 -22.48 -2.65 -35.50
N SER A 176 -23.28 -3.38 -34.73
CA SER A 176 -24.24 -4.35 -35.28
C SER A 176 -25.49 -4.50 -34.41
N GLU A 177 -26.63 -4.82 -35.04
CA GLU A 177 -27.90 -5.09 -34.37
C GLU A 177 -27.78 -6.21 -33.30
N LYS A 178 -26.96 -7.23 -33.55
CA LYS A 178 -26.73 -8.35 -32.63
C LYS A 178 -25.96 -7.91 -31.37
N GLU A 179 -25.01 -7.01 -31.52
CA GLU A 179 -24.29 -6.40 -30.40
C GLU A 179 -25.23 -5.47 -29.63
N LEU A 180 -25.99 -4.63 -30.34
CA LEU A 180 -27.01 -3.75 -29.76
C LEU A 180 -28.00 -4.52 -28.89
N ASP A 181 -28.51 -5.67 -29.36
CA ASP A 181 -29.38 -6.57 -28.59
C ASP A 181 -28.70 -7.13 -27.34
N THR A 182 -27.43 -7.53 -27.46
CA THR A 182 -26.64 -8.09 -26.36
C THR A 182 -26.44 -7.05 -25.26
N SER A 183 -25.99 -5.86 -25.63
CA SER A 183 -25.77 -4.73 -24.71
C SER A 183 -27.08 -4.24 -24.10
N THR A 184 -28.16 -4.16 -24.89
CA THR A 184 -29.51 -3.83 -24.39
C THR A 184 -29.95 -4.80 -23.30
N ALA A 185 -29.82 -6.11 -23.54
CA ALA A 185 -30.22 -7.13 -22.56
C ALA A 185 -29.40 -7.07 -21.27
N GLN A 186 -28.08 -6.83 -21.37
CA GLN A 186 -27.21 -6.65 -20.20
C GLN A 186 -27.58 -5.41 -19.38
N ILE A 187 -27.83 -4.27 -20.04
CA ILE A 187 -28.20 -3.01 -19.38
C ILE A 187 -29.57 -3.14 -18.72
N GLN A 188 -30.55 -3.74 -19.39
CA GLN A 188 -31.86 -4.02 -18.78
C GLN A 188 -31.75 -4.98 -17.58
N SER A 189 -30.87 -6.00 -17.64
CA SER A 189 -30.63 -6.91 -16.53
C SER A 189 -29.97 -6.23 -15.32
N MET A 190 -28.99 -5.36 -15.56
CA MET A 190 -28.34 -4.54 -14.55
C MET A 190 -29.32 -3.54 -13.91
N LEU A 191 -30.11 -2.82 -14.71
CA LEU A 191 -31.14 -1.92 -14.21
C LEU A 191 -32.20 -2.67 -13.38
N ALA A 192 -32.64 -3.85 -13.82
CA ALA A 192 -33.57 -4.69 -13.08
C ALA A 192 -33.01 -5.16 -11.71
N SER A 193 -31.70 -5.40 -11.60
CA SER A 193 -31.02 -5.71 -10.32
C SER A 193 -31.07 -4.56 -9.31
N LEU A 194 -31.19 -3.32 -9.80
CA LEU A 194 -31.39 -2.10 -8.99
C LEU A 194 -32.88 -1.80 -8.76
N LEU A 195 -33.78 -2.73 -9.12
CA LEU A 195 -35.23 -2.56 -9.13
C LEU A 195 -35.72 -1.42 -10.04
N ILE A 196 -34.93 -1.05 -11.06
CA ILE A 196 -35.26 -0.05 -12.08
C ILE A 196 -35.94 -0.77 -13.25
N ILE A 197 -37.06 -0.23 -13.72
CA ILE A 197 -37.83 -0.80 -14.84
C ILE A 197 -37.64 0.09 -16.07
N SER A 198 -36.73 -0.30 -16.98
CA SER A 198 -36.52 0.36 -18.27
C SER A 198 -37.28 -0.33 -19.41
N LYS A 199 -37.64 0.46 -20.43
CA LYS A 199 -38.32 0.00 -21.65
C LYS A 199 -37.64 0.56 -22.89
N ILE A 200 -37.69 -0.20 -23.97
CA ILE A 200 -37.27 0.25 -25.31
C ILE A 200 -38.30 1.27 -25.82
N ALA A 201 -37.85 2.39 -26.40
CA ALA A 201 -38.72 3.43 -27.00
C ALA A 201 -39.33 2.99 -28.34
N SER A 202 -39.93 1.81 -28.38
CA SER A 202 -40.43 1.19 -29.61
C SER A 202 -41.50 2.05 -30.29
N LEU A 203 -41.45 2.14 -31.62
CA LEU A 203 -42.27 3.06 -32.45
C LEU A 203 -42.05 4.56 -32.14
N SER A 204 -41.03 4.94 -31.38
CA SER A 204 -40.68 6.33 -31.06
C SER A 204 -39.16 6.57 -31.04
N MET A 205 -38.38 5.71 -31.70
CA MET A 205 -36.92 5.75 -31.69
C MET A 205 -36.33 7.07 -32.17
N GLU A 206 -36.92 7.68 -33.20
CA GLU A 206 -36.47 8.98 -33.72
C GLU A 206 -36.58 10.10 -32.68
N GLU A 207 -37.73 10.24 -32.00
CA GLU A 207 -37.92 11.24 -30.95
C GLU A 207 -37.16 10.87 -29.66
N ALA A 208 -36.93 9.58 -29.40
CA ALA A 208 -36.12 9.11 -28.29
C ALA A 208 -34.63 9.42 -28.49
N PHE A 209 -34.08 9.23 -29.68
CA PHE A 209 -32.74 9.67 -30.05
C PHE A 209 -32.61 11.20 -30.01
N LYS A 210 -33.60 11.94 -30.54
CA LYS A 210 -33.65 13.41 -30.41
C LYS A 210 -33.71 13.89 -28.95
N THR A 211 -34.23 13.08 -28.04
CA THR A 211 -34.28 13.39 -26.60
C THR A 211 -32.92 13.28 -25.93
N THR A 212 -32.04 12.39 -26.39
CA THR A 212 -30.71 12.17 -25.79
C THR A 212 -29.59 13.03 -26.41
N LEU A 213 -29.86 13.73 -27.51
CA LEU A 213 -28.90 14.64 -28.13
C LEU A 213 -28.60 15.90 -27.26
N PRO A 214 -27.37 16.43 -27.29
CA PRO A 214 -26.87 17.43 -26.33
C PRO A 214 -27.39 18.88 -26.56
N TYR A 215 -28.61 19.05 -27.04
CA TYR A 215 -29.31 20.33 -27.15
C TYR A 215 -30.43 20.52 -26.11
N CYS A 216 -30.52 19.64 -25.10
CA CYS A 216 -31.38 19.75 -23.92
C CYS A 216 -32.87 19.98 -24.26
N LYS A 217 -33.47 19.05 -25.02
CA LYS A 217 -34.91 19.06 -25.33
C LYS A 217 -35.49 17.65 -25.16
N ASP A 218 -36.29 17.45 -24.12
CA ASP A 218 -37.07 16.22 -23.97
C ASP A 218 -38.23 16.22 -24.98
N LYS A 219 -38.25 15.23 -25.87
CA LYS A 219 -39.36 15.01 -26.82
C LYS A 219 -40.34 13.94 -26.36
N LEU A 220 -39.93 13.08 -25.44
CA LEU A 220 -40.76 11.99 -24.93
C LEU A 220 -41.61 12.41 -23.71
N MET A 221 -41.11 13.33 -22.89
CA MET A 221 -41.75 13.86 -21.68
C MET A 221 -42.21 12.77 -20.68
N LEU A 222 -41.48 11.65 -20.63
CA LEU A 222 -41.78 10.49 -19.80
C LEU A 222 -41.27 10.67 -18.36
N THR A 223 -41.92 11.57 -17.64
CA THR A 223 -41.52 12.01 -16.30
C THR A 223 -42.08 11.12 -15.18
N ARG A 224 -41.39 11.14 -14.03
CA ARG A 224 -41.87 10.65 -12.73
C ARG A 224 -41.65 11.70 -11.65
N ASN A 225 -42.59 11.81 -10.71
CA ASN A 225 -42.44 12.73 -9.59
C ASN A 225 -41.38 12.22 -8.60
N MET A 226 -40.46 13.08 -8.19
CA MET A 226 -39.45 12.85 -7.15
C MET A 226 -39.40 14.06 -6.20
N ASP A 227 -39.11 13.81 -4.92
CA ASP A 227 -38.74 14.81 -3.93
C ASP A 227 -37.27 15.26 -4.11
N THR A 228 -36.83 16.27 -3.35
CA THR A 228 -35.50 16.85 -3.49
C THR A 228 -34.42 15.92 -2.95
N THR A 229 -34.69 15.21 -1.86
CA THR A 229 -33.76 14.20 -1.33
C THR A 229 -33.55 13.07 -2.34
N ALA A 230 -34.61 12.43 -2.84
CA ALA A 230 -34.49 11.37 -3.85
C ALA A 230 -33.78 11.87 -5.13
N LEU A 231 -34.17 13.04 -5.65
CA LEU A 231 -33.53 13.65 -6.81
C LEU A 231 -32.03 13.91 -6.58
N SER A 232 -31.64 14.39 -5.39
CA SER A 232 -30.22 14.65 -5.09
C SER A 232 -29.35 13.39 -5.21
N THR A 233 -29.90 12.20 -4.93
CA THR A 233 -29.17 10.93 -5.04
C THR A 233 -28.92 10.47 -6.47
N THR A 234 -29.64 11.04 -7.46
CA THR A 234 -29.43 10.73 -8.89
C THR A 234 -28.20 11.44 -9.45
N PHE A 235 -27.66 12.43 -8.74
CA PHE A 235 -26.42 13.09 -9.13
C PHE A 235 -25.28 12.06 -9.11
N PRO A 236 -24.43 12.00 -10.16
CA PRO A 236 -23.38 10.99 -10.28
C PRO A 236 -22.25 11.27 -9.27
N PHE A 237 -22.38 10.74 -8.05
CA PHE A 237 -21.33 10.73 -7.03
C PHE A 237 -20.27 9.63 -7.28
N THR A 238 -20.26 9.03 -8.47
CA THR A 238 -19.12 8.29 -9.00
C THR A 238 -17.95 9.24 -9.10
N SER A 239 -16.87 8.97 -8.36
CA SER A 239 -15.63 9.73 -8.45
C SER A 239 -15.18 9.86 -9.90
N SER A 240 -14.81 11.06 -10.34
CA SER A 240 -14.11 11.25 -11.60
C SER A 240 -12.97 10.23 -11.71
N GLU A 241 -12.96 9.40 -12.75
CA GLU A 241 -11.82 8.53 -13.00
C GLU A 241 -10.60 9.40 -13.27
N LEU A 242 -9.70 9.46 -12.29
CA LEU A 242 -8.47 10.21 -12.38
C LEU A 242 -7.39 9.31 -13.01
N SER A 243 -7.71 8.81 -14.20
CA SER A 243 -6.88 7.94 -15.02
C SER A 243 -6.82 8.49 -16.44
N ASP A 244 -5.64 8.93 -16.85
CA ASP A 244 -5.30 9.27 -18.22
C ASP A 244 -4.68 8.03 -18.91
N ASN A 245 -4.77 7.96 -20.24
CA ASN A 245 -4.11 6.93 -21.05
C ASN A 245 -2.59 7.17 -21.19
N GLN A 246 -2.07 8.27 -20.62
CA GLN A 246 -0.67 8.66 -20.66
C GLN A 246 -0.15 9.09 -19.28
N GLY A 247 1.14 8.84 -19.03
CA GLY A 247 1.84 9.24 -17.81
C GLY A 247 2.07 8.10 -16.82
N ILE A 248 2.28 8.45 -15.55
CA ILE A 248 2.74 7.51 -14.53
C ILE A 248 1.62 7.05 -13.60
N LEU A 249 1.72 5.80 -13.14
CA LEU A 249 0.89 5.29 -12.05
C LEU A 249 1.29 5.98 -10.73
N TYR A 250 0.36 6.68 -10.08
CA TYR A 250 0.54 7.20 -8.72
C TYR A 250 0.04 6.20 -7.66
N GLY A 251 -0.98 5.40 -7.97
CA GLY A 251 -1.55 4.41 -7.06
C GLY A 251 -2.84 3.82 -7.60
N VAL A 252 -3.64 3.20 -6.73
CA VAL A 252 -5.04 2.83 -6.99
C VAL A 252 -5.98 3.73 -6.20
N ASN A 253 -7.18 3.95 -6.71
CA ASN A 253 -8.26 4.64 -6.01
C ASN A 253 -8.78 3.74 -4.89
N ALA A 254 -8.70 4.21 -3.64
CA ALA A 254 -9.04 3.43 -2.45
C ALA A 254 -10.54 3.13 -2.28
N HIS A 255 -11.40 3.64 -3.17
CA HIS A 255 -12.85 3.40 -3.15
C HIS A 255 -13.36 2.42 -4.22
N ASN A 256 -12.66 2.26 -5.35
CA ASN A 256 -13.10 1.41 -6.45
C ASN A 256 -11.97 0.60 -7.12
N ASP A 257 -10.76 0.63 -6.55
CA ASP A 257 -9.53 -0.02 -7.05
C ASP A 257 -9.09 0.38 -8.47
N SER A 258 -9.66 1.44 -9.07
CA SER A 258 -9.24 1.92 -10.39
C SER A 258 -7.82 2.49 -10.34
N LEU A 259 -7.07 2.38 -11.44
CA LEU A 259 -5.71 2.90 -11.52
C LEU A 259 -5.74 4.43 -11.53
N VAL A 260 -4.84 5.07 -10.78
CA VAL A 260 -4.61 6.53 -10.82
C VAL A 260 -3.37 6.77 -11.66
N ILE A 261 -3.56 6.90 -12.98
CA ILE A 261 -2.49 7.14 -13.97
C ILE A 261 -2.60 8.58 -14.47
N PHE A 262 -1.49 9.32 -14.52
CA PHE A 262 -1.53 10.72 -14.96
C PHE A 262 -0.16 11.25 -15.46
N ASP A 263 -0.12 12.00 -16.58
CA ASP A 263 1.04 12.83 -16.94
C ASP A 263 0.88 14.23 -16.33
N ARG A 264 1.70 14.56 -15.33
CA ARG A 264 1.69 15.89 -14.71
C ARG A 264 2.03 17.04 -15.66
N PHE A 265 2.71 16.75 -16.78
CA PHE A 265 3.04 17.76 -17.77
C PHE A 265 1.87 18.11 -18.70
N SER A 266 0.70 17.45 -18.58
CA SER A 266 -0.54 17.86 -19.26
C SER A 266 -1.32 18.95 -18.50
N LEU A 267 -1.01 19.19 -17.22
CA LEU A 267 -1.68 20.19 -16.38
C LEU A 267 -1.14 21.61 -16.61
N GLU A 268 -1.87 22.61 -16.10
CA GLU A 268 -1.48 24.04 -16.13
C GLU A 268 -0.06 24.33 -15.59
N ASN A 269 0.44 23.45 -14.73
CA ASN A 269 1.83 23.36 -14.29
C ASN A 269 2.14 21.93 -13.84
N ALA A 270 3.40 21.51 -13.93
CA ALA A 270 3.85 20.18 -13.50
C ALA A 270 4.31 20.12 -12.03
N ASN A 271 3.93 21.11 -11.20
CA ASN A 271 4.37 21.16 -9.80
C ASN A 271 3.48 20.26 -8.92
N MET A 272 4.11 19.63 -7.94
CA MET A 272 3.46 18.79 -6.94
C MET A 272 3.79 19.28 -5.54
N LEU A 273 2.81 19.22 -4.64
CA LEU A 273 3.06 19.34 -3.20
C LEU A 273 2.71 18.01 -2.50
N ILE A 274 3.68 17.41 -1.83
CA ILE A 274 3.50 16.24 -0.98
C ILE A 274 3.55 16.69 0.47
N LEU A 275 2.40 16.59 1.14
CA LEU A 275 2.29 16.83 2.58
C LEU A 275 1.98 15.50 3.26
N ALA A 276 2.91 15.07 4.10
CA ALA A 276 2.68 14.09 5.12
C ALA A 276 2.91 14.76 6.47
N THR A 277 2.35 14.24 7.56
CA THR A 277 3.02 14.47 8.84
C THR A 277 4.40 13.83 8.77
N SER A 278 5.38 14.48 9.41
CA SER A 278 6.63 13.86 9.85
C SER A 278 6.42 12.51 10.52
N GLY A 279 7.50 11.83 10.88
CA GLY A 279 7.56 10.72 11.82
C GLY A 279 7.00 11.02 13.22
N ALA A 280 5.81 11.63 13.32
CA ALA A 280 4.80 11.62 14.36
C ALA A 280 3.83 10.45 14.06
N GLY A 281 4.17 9.22 14.47
CA GLY A 281 5.22 8.88 15.42
C GLY A 281 5.48 7.38 15.38
N LYS A 282 6.69 6.98 15.01
CA LYS A 282 7.09 5.57 14.98
C LYS A 282 8.00 5.26 16.16
N SER A 283 7.73 5.96 17.26
CA SER A 283 8.64 6.04 18.40
C SER A 283 8.13 5.22 19.58
N LEU A 284 9.06 4.45 20.16
CA LEU A 284 8.86 3.63 21.34
C LEU A 284 9.17 4.42 22.61
N ALA A 285 8.52 4.05 23.72
CA ALA A 285 8.85 4.63 25.02
C ALA A 285 10.29 4.24 25.46
N TYR A 286 11.00 5.16 26.12
CA TYR A 286 12.37 4.98 26.66
C TYR A 286 12.70 3.59 27.24
N SER A 287 11.74 3.00 27.98
CA SER A 287 11.91 1.73 28.69
C SER A 287 11.64 0.47 27.88
N GLU A 288 11.11 0.58 26.66
CA GLU A 288 10.84 -0.59 25.80
C GLU A 288 12.14 -1.27 25.40
N THR A 289 12.08 -2.60 25.22
CA THR A 289 13.27 -3.40 24.93
C THR A 289 13.36 -3.83 23.48
N VAL A 290 14.56 -3.79 22.94
CA VAL A 290 14.90 -4.21 21.58
C VAL A 290 15.97 -5.30 21.64
N LEU A 291 15.92 -6.23 20.68
CA LEU A 291 16.92 -7.27 20.50
C LEU A 291 17.88 -6.85 19.40
N ILE A 292 19.12 -6.54 19.76
CA ILE A 292 20.15 -6.08 18.82
C ILE A 292 21.23 -7.13 18.61
N LYS A 293 21.88 -7.07 17.46
CA LYS A 293 23.10 -7.81 17.12
C LYS A 293 24.16 -6.80 16.69
N ASN A 294 25.32 -6.81 17.34
CA ASN A 294 26.39 -5.85 17.02
C ASN A 294 27.30 -6.33 15.87
N VAL A 295 28.27 -5.49 15.47
CA VAL A 295 29.27 -5.81 14.43
C VAL A 295 30.03 -7.12 14.71
N ALA A 296 30.30 -7.43 15.99
CA ALA A 296 30.94 -8.68 16.41
C ALA A 296 29.99 -9.91 16.41
N ASN A 297 28.82 -9.78 15.77
CA ASN A 297 27.73 -10.75 15.74
C ASN A 297 27.13 -11.16 17.11
N GLU A 298 27.46 -10.44 18.20
CA GLU A 298 26.89 -10.70 19.52
C GLU A 298 25.46 -10.18 19.61
N VAL A 299 24.52 -11.09 19.87
CA VAL A 299 23.10 -10.78 20.16
C VAL A 299 22.91 -10.38 21.63
N LYS A 300 22.32 -9.21 21.87
CA LYS A 300 22.07 -8.64 23.21
C LYS A 300 20.69 -8.00 23.25
N ARG A 301 19.90 -8.27 24.30
CA ARG A 301 18.70 -7.47 24.61
C ARG A 301 19.07 -6.25 25.46
N THR A 302 18.50 -5.10 25.12
CA THR A 302 18.70 -3.82 25.80
C THR A 302 17.40 -3.00 25.78
N LYS A 303 17.34 -1.92 26.56
CA LYS A 303 16.31 -0.87 26.42
C LYS A 303 16.69 0.07 25.28
N ILE A 304 15.69 0.55 24.53
CA ILE A 304 15.91 1.42 23.36
C ILE A 304 16.51 2.77 23.77
N GLY A 305 15.97 3.44 24.79
CA GLY A 305 16.47 4.76 25.21
C GLY A 305 17.96 4.78 25.59
N PRO A 306 18.38 3.96 26.58
CA PRO A 306 19.80 3.83 26.95
C PRO A 306 20.72 3.26 25.86
N LEU A 307 20.17 2.59 24.84
CA LEU A 307 20.93 2.15 23.68
C LEU A 307 21.25 3.35 22.79
N ILE A 308 20.23 4.12 22.42
CA ILE A 308 20.36 5.24 21.49
C ILE A 308 21.15 6.38 22.11
N GLU A 309 20.90 6.72 23.39
CA GLU A 309 21.72 7.67 24.13
C GLU A 309 23.19 7.26 24.14
N LYS A 310 23.49 5.99 24.42
CA LYS A 310 24.87 5.48 24.42
C LYS A 310 25.50 5.51 23.02
N ILE A 311 24.72 5.31 21.97
CA ILE A 311 25.18 5.44 20.58
C ILE A 311 25.53 6.90 20.31
N ILE A 312 24.60 7.84 20.59
CA ILE A 312 24.81 9.29 20.50
C ILE A 312 26.07 9.73 21.25
N THR A 313 26.23 9.35 22.51
CA THR A 313 27.42 9.72 23.31
C THR A 313 28.73 9.13 22.80
N LYS A 314 28.70 7.99 22.09
CA LYS A 314 29.93 7.29 21.62
C LYS A 314 30.29 7.52 20.16
N LYS A 315 29.30 7.80 19.31
CA LYS A 315 29.44 7.93 17.86
C LYS A 315 29.05 9.33 17.35
N GLY A 316 28.71 10.25 18.26
CA GLY A 316 28.14 11.54 17.95
C GLY A 316 26.63 11.46 17.71
N SER A 317 25.93 12.56 18.03
CA SER A 317 24.61 12.84 17.47
C SER A 317 24.73 13.71 16.23
N VAL A 318 23.87 13.44 15.26
CA VAL A 318 23.50 14.33 14.18
C VAL A 318 22.02 14.66 14.36
N ARG A 319 21.57 15.85 13.99
CA ARG A 319 20.15 16.12 13.84
C ARG A 319 19.65 15.30 12.64
N ILE A 320 18.60 14.50 12.86
CA ILE A 320 18.03 13.66 11.81
C ILE A 320 17.00 14.49 11.06
N ASP A 321 15.98 14.95 11.78
CA ASP A 321 14.94 15.86 11.31
C ASP A 321 14.72 16.99 12.34
N ASP A 322 13.67 17.80 12.16
CA ASP A 322 13.43 18.95 13.03
C ASP A 322 13.03 18.56 14.47
N GLU A 323 12.45 17.38 14.68
CA GLU A 323 12.11 16.83 16.00
C GLU A 323 13.15 15.82 16.53
N MET A 324 13.85 15.10 15.64
CA MET A 324 14.74 13.98 15.97
C MET A 324 16.23 14.31 16.00
N VAL A 325 16.89 13.85 17.05
CA VAL A 325 18.37 13.84 17.19
C VAL A 325 18.85 12.41 17.39
N GLY A 326 19.81 11.97 16.59
CA GLY A 326 20.16 10.55 16.48
C GLY A 326 21.56 10.28 15.93
N ASN A 327 21.79 9.05 15.50
CA ASN A 327 23.04 8.62 14.87
C ASN A 327 22.71 7.84 13.59
N VAL A 328 23.24 8.29 12.46
CA VAL A 328 23.13 7.61 11.17
C VAL A 328 24.19 6.51 11.07
N ASN A 329 23.79 5.34 10.59
CA ASN A 329 24.55 4.09 10.57
C ASN A 329 25.14 3.71 11.96
N PRO A 330 24.28 3.39 12.95
CA PRO A 330 24.72 2.98 14.28
C PRO A 330 25.52 1.68 14.32
N GLY A 331 25.65 0.93 13.22
CA GLY A 331 26.46 -0.29 13.14
C GLY A 331 25.90 -1.43 13.99
N ILE A 332 24.57 -1.50 14.10
CA ILE A 332 23.83 -2.56 14.77
C ILE A 332 22.76 -3.12 13.83
N LYS A 333 22.37 -4.37 14.06
CA LYS A 333 21.21 -5.00 13.47
C LYS A 333 20.15 -5.24 14.54
N VAL A 334 18.89 -5.34 14.14
CA VAL A 334 17.76 -5.77 14.97
C VAL A 334 17.14 -7.03 14.38
N TYR A 335 16.41 -7.79 15.20
CA TYR A 335 15.62 -8.91 14.69
C TYR A 335 14.34 -8.38 14.03
N SER A 336 13.95 -8.98 12.91
CA SER A 336 12.83 -8.57 12.06
C SER A 336 12.22 -9.80 11.37
N PHE A 337 11.31 -9.62 10.42
CA PHE A 337 10.89 -10.66 9.48
C PHE A 337 10.81 -10.11 8.05
N ASN A 338 10.95 -10.98 7.06
CA ASN A 338 10.81 -10.65 5.64
C ASN A 338 9.31 -10.60 5.26
N PRO A 339 8.76 -9.46 4.79
CA PRO A 339 7.31 -9.33 4.54
C PRO A 339 6.75 -10.26 3.44
N ARG A 340 7.58 -10.77 2.53
CA ARG A 340 7.15 -11.68 1.45
C ARG A 340 7.07 -13.13 1.91
N THR A 341 7.99 -13.57 2.76
CA THR A 341 8.09 -14.99 3.20
C THR A 341 7.58 -15.24 4.62
N LEU A 342 7.38 -14.18 5.40
CA LEU A 342 6.99 -14.20 6.82
C LEU A 342 7.97 -15.00 7.71
N LYS A 343 9.25 -15.00 7.34
CA LYS A 343 10.36 -15.65 8.07
C LYS A 343 11.24 -14.64 8.79
N GLY A 344 11.76 -15.01 9.95
CA GLY A 344 12.51 -14.12 10.83
C GLY A 344 13.98 -13.92 10.42
N GLU A 345 14.45 -12.67 10.44
CA GLU A 345 15.77 -12.28 9.92
C GLU A 345 16.47 -11.19 10.75
N TRP A 346 17.74 -10.90 10.42
CA TRP A 346 18.56 -9.87 11.11
C TRP A 346 18.84 -8.67 10.19
N SER A 347 18.06 -7.61 10.37
CA SER A 347 18.06 -6.41 9.51
C SER A 347 18.92 -5.29 10.09
N SER A 348 19.67 -4.59 9.24
CA SER A 348 20.50 -3.46 9.69
C SER A 348 19.64 -2.27 10.12
N VAL A 349 20.10 -1.55 11.14
CA VAL A 349 19.55 -0.26 11.55
C VAL A 349 20.28 0.83 10.76
N THR A 350 19.56 1.66 10.01
CA THR A 350 20.09 2.80 9.27
C THR A 350 20.15 4.06 10.12
N VAL A 351 19.18 4.29 11.01
CA VAL A 351 19.14 5.45 11.92
C VAL A 351 18.72 5.00 13.32
N ALA A 352 19.33 5.59 14.35
CA ALA A 352 18.92 5.43 15.74
C ALA A 352 18.73 6.80 16.39
N ALA A 353 17.49 7.19 16.67
CA ALA A 353 17.13 8.56 17.03
C ALA A 353 16.26 8.68 18.31
N LYS A 354 16.17 9.89 18.83
CA LYS A 354 15.25 10.30 19.89
C LYS A 354 14.58 11.63 19.51
N LYS A 355 13.36 11.84 19.99
CA LYS A 355 12.64 13.13 19.93
C LYS A 355 11.80 13.35 21.18
N ASP A 356 11.25 14.55 21.33
CA ASP A 356 10.39 14.88 22.46
C ASP A 356 9.15 13.99 22.54
N ALA A 357 8.78 13.63 23.77
CA ALA A 357 7.70 12.71 24.05
C ALA A 357 6.35 13.46 24.01
N PRO A 358 5.33 12.97 23.27
CA PRO A 358 4.00 13.56 23.31
C PRO A 358 3.39 13.42 24.70
N SER A 359 2.34 14.19 25.00
CA SER A 359 1.68 14.18 26.33
C SER A 359 1.23 12.79 26.78
N HIS A 360 0.85 11.93 25.84
CA HIS A 360 0.36 10.58 26.09
C HIS A 360 0.94 9.54 25.11
N LEU A 361 1.12 8.33 25.61
CA LEU A 361 1.53 7.14 24.88
C LEU A 361 0.46 6.05 24.98
N TYR A 362 0.44 5.14 24.02
CA TYR A 362 -0.51 4.04 23.92
C TYR A 362 0.20 2.73 24.27
N ARG A 363 -0.36 1.98 25.21
CA ARG A 363 0.14 0.66 25.61
C ARG A 363 -0.80 -0.43 25.14
N PHE A 364 -0.27 -1.33 24.32
CA PHE A 364 -0.95 -2.53 23.86
C PHE A 364 -0.52 -3.71 24.72
N THR A 365 -1.45 -4.59 25.06
CA THR A 365 -1.19 -5.83 25.81
C THR A 365 -1.89 -6.99 25.11
N THR A 366 -1.14 -8.03 24.78
CA THR A 366 -1.64 -9.21 24.06
C THR A 366 -2.05 -10.34 25.01
N LYS A 367 -2.74 -11.36 24.49
CA LYS A 367 -3.23 -12.53 25.23
C LYS A 367 -2.12 -13.39 25.82
N SER A 368 -0.97 -13.52 25.15
CA SER A 368 0.24 -14.13 25.74
C SER A 368 0.99 -13.21 26.72
N GLY A 369 0.49 -11.99 26.96
CA GLY A 369 1.05 -11.05 27.94
C GLY A 369 2.22 -10.23 27.43
N ARG A 370 2.40 -10.11 26.10
CA ARG A 370 3.34 -9.14 25.53
C ARG A 370 2.81 -7.74 25.74
N ILE A 371 3.72 -6.77 25.89
CA ILE A 371 3.37 -5.37 26.09
C ILE A 371 4.32 -4.51 25.26
N ILE A 372 3.79 -3.58 24.48
CA ILE A 372 4.57 -2.49 23.88
C ILE A 372 3.94 -1.16 24.26
N THR A 373 4.75 -0.11 24.38
CA THR A 373 4.29 1.27 24.61
C THR A 373 4.84 2.16 23.52
N THR A 374 3.97 2.71 22.69
CA THR A 374 4.30 3.53 21.50
C THR A 374 3.63 4.89 21.58
N THR A 375 3.98 5.80 20.66
CA THR A 375 3.12 6.95 20.34
C THR A 375 1.81 6.48 19.66
N ALA A 376 0.80 7.35 19.58
CA ALA A 376 -0.56 7.01 19.11
C ALA A 376 -0.60 6.57 17.63
N ASP A 377 0.35 7.08 16.90
CA ASP A 377 0.50 7.15 15.46
C ASP A 377 1.49 6.10 14.93
N HIS A 378 1.96 5.22 15.83
CA HIS A 378 2.91 4.16 15.51
C HIS A 378 2.24 3.09 14.67
N ASN A 379 2.85 2.78 13.54
CA ASN A 379 2.46 1.68 12.68
C ASN A 379 2.67 0.33 13.39
N MET A 380 1.60 -0.44 13.45
CA MET A 380 1.51 -1.79 13.99
C MET A 380 1.05 -2.72 12.85
N LEU A 381 1.32 -4.01 12.99
CA LEU A 381 1.03 -5.01 11.96
C LEU A 381 -0.15 -5.88 12.40
N THR A 382 -1.16 -6.04 11.55
CA THR A 382 -2.31 -6.93 11.78
C THR A 382 -2.51 -7.89 10.60
N LEU A 383 -3.29 -8.96 10.79
CA LEU A 383 -3.70 -9.87 9.72
C LEU A 383 -5.20 -9.72 9.47
N ASP A 384 -5.59 -9.54 8.21
CA ASP A 384 -6.99 -9.60 7.79
C ASP A 384 -7.11 -10.09 6.34
N ASN A 385 -8.10 -10.95 6.07
CA ASN A 385 -8.38 -11.56 4.76
C ASN A 385 -7.13 -12.18 4.08
N ALA A 386 -6.37 -12.95 4.86
CA ALA A 386 -5.10 -13.55 4.46
C ALA A 386 -4.01 -12.57 3.97
N GLN A 387 -4.08 -11.28 4.34
CA GLN A 387 -3.08 -10.25 4.05
C GLN A 387 -2.64 -9.53 5.32
N ILE A 388 -1.39 -9.04 5.33
CA ILE A 388 -0.85 -8.24 6.45
C ILE A 388 -1.10 -6.76 6.17
N HIS A 389 -1.74 -6.09 7.12
CA HIS A 389 -2.06 -4.66 7.05
C HIS A 389 -1.22 -3.86 8.04
N VAL A 390 -0.92 -2.61 7.67
CA VAL A 390 -0.21 -1.65 8.53
C VAL A 390 -1.23 -0.68 9.12
N VAL A 391 -1.52 -0.81 10.40
CA VAL A 391 -2.56 -0.05 11.12
C VAL A 391 -1.90 0.83 12.19
N LYS A 392 -2.33 2.09 12.34
CA LYS A 392 -1.79 2.96 13.40
C LYS A 392 -2.32 2.56 14.79
N GLY A 393 -1.51 2.74 15.83
CA GLY A 393 -1.84 2.31 17.19
C GLY A 393 -3.12 2.92 17.79
N ASP A 394 -3.53 4.10 17.34
CA ASP A 394 -4.78 4.79 17.70
C ASP A 394 -6.02 4.10 17.11
N SER A 395 -5.83 3.42 16.00
CA SER A 395 -6.86 2.77 15.17
C SER A 395 -7.01 1.29 15.50
N ILE A 396 -6.00 0.70 16.16
CA ILE A 396 -6.02 -0.66 16.68
C ILE A 396 -7.05 -0.83 17.81
N LYS A 397 -7.75 -1.98 17.79
CA LYS A 397 -8.83 -2.35 18.70
C LYS A 397 -8.46 -3.56 19.54
N VAL A 398 -9.20 -3.77 20.63
CA VAL A 398 -9.14 -5.02 21.41
C VAL A 398 -9.82 -6.11 20.57
N GLY A 399 -9.13 -7.21 20.32
CA GLY A 399 -9.52 -8.24 19.36
C GLY A 399 -8.51 -8.40 18.22
N ASP A 400 -7.88 -7.32 17.75
CA ASP A 400 -6.91 -7.34 16.67
C ASP A 400 -5.68 -8.20 17.02
N TYR A 401 -5.10 -8.87 16.03
CA TYR A 401 -3.98 -9.80 16.23
C TYR A 401 -2.65 -9.19 15.80
N LEU A 402 -1.65 -9.21 16.69
CA LEU A 402 -0.29 -8.75 16.41
C LEU A 402 0.66 -9.92 16.15
N PRO A 403 1.62 -9.81 15.20
CA PRO A 403 2.58 -10.85 14.93
C PRO A 403 3.72 -10.85 15.98
N LEU A 404 3.93 -12.03 16.55
CA LEU A 404 5.11 -12.39 17.34
C LEU A 404 5.96 -13.37 16.54
N PRO A 405 7.29 -13.48 16.77
CA PRO A 405 8.07 -14.57 16.19
C PRO A 405 7.66 -15.91 16.84
N ARG A 406 7.53 -16.97 16.04
CA ARG A 406 7.47 -18.35 16.54
C ARG A 406 8.83 -18.79 17.09
N HIS A 407 9.92 -18.34 16.46
CA HIS A 407 11.27 -18.60 16.93
C HIS A 407 12.26 -17.47 16.56
N ILE A 408 13.44 -17.47 17.20
CA ILE A 408 14.54 -16.54 16.90
C ILE A 408 15.77 -17.34 16.49
N LEU A 409 16.24 -17.14 15.26
CA LEU A 409 17.41 -17.83 14.72
C LEU A 409 18.69 -17.48 15.50
N ALA A 410 19.37 -18.51 16.01
CA ALA A 410 20.58 -18.36 16.82
C ALA A 410 21.79 -17.94 15.97
N SER A 411 22.58 -16.98 16.46
CA SER A 411 23.88 -16.65 15.86
C SER A 411 24.87 -17.80 16.08
N THR A 412 25.33 -18.42 14.98
CA THR A 412 26.30 -19.54 14.99
C THR A 412 27.70 -19.14 15.46
N SER A 413 28.02 -17.84 15.46
CA SER A 413 29.35 -17.27 15.69
C SER A 413 29.69 -17.02 17.17
N SER A 414 29.57 -18.02 18.04
CA SER A 414 30.12 -17.95 19.40
C SER A 414 31.37 -18.83 19.54
N THR A 415 32.54 -18.19 19.48
CA THR A 415 33.88 -18.73 19.84
C THR A 415 34.13 -18.77 21.36
N SER A 416 33.06 -18.75 22.15
CA SER A 416 33.08 -18.69 23.61
C SER A 416 33.71 -19.95 24.23
N LYS A 417 34.94 -19.84 24.74
CA LYS A 417 35.60 -20.85 25.62
C LYS A 417 34.93 -20.97 27.01
N LYS A 418 33.68 -20.53 27.20
CA LYS A 418 33.01 -20.54 28.51
C LYS A 418 32.34 -21.89 28.76
N SER A 419 32.50 -22.40 29.98
CA SER A 419 31.90 -23.66 30.42
C SER A 419 30.37 -23.56 30.49
N THR A 420 29.69 -24.60 29.97
CA THR A 420 28.24 -24.78 30.10
C THR A 420 27.85 -24.82 31.59
N GLU A 421 28.70 -25.45 32.40
CA GLU A 421 28.62 -25.57 33.85
C GLU A 421 28.50 -24.21 34.55
N TYR A 422 29.20 -23.18 34.07
CA TYR A 422 29.12 -21.85 34.66
C TYR A 422 27.74 -21.23 34.48
N TYR A 423 27.12 -21.41 33.31
CA TYR A 423 25.78 -20.91 33.05
C TYR A 423 24.69 -21.78 33.67
N GLU A 424 24.89 -23.10 33.84
CA GLU A 424 24.00 -23.95 34.65
C GLU A 424 24.01 -23.51 36.13
N LEU A 425 25.20 -23.30 36.72
CA LEU A 425 25.34 -22.74 38.08
C LEU A 425 24.72 -21.34 38.21
N LEU A 426 24.87 -20.50 37.17
CA LEU A 426 24.26 -19.17 37.14
C LEU A 426 22.73 -19.23 37.04
N GLY A 427 22.15 -20.24 36.38
CA GLY A 427 20.71 -20.49 36.35
C GLY A 427 20.15 -20.75 37.75
N TYR A 428 20.78 -21.65 38.50
CA TYR A 428 20.43 -21.90 39.91
C TYR A 428 20.59 -20.64 40.77
N TYR A 429 21.64 -19.82 40.55
CA TYR A 429 21.79 -18.54 41.25
C TYR A 429 20.69 -17.53 40.87
N VAL A 430 20.26 -17.47 39.60
CA VAL A 430 19.22 -16.53 39.16
C VAL A 430 17.84 -16.95 39.68
N ALA A 431 17.56 -18.25 39.84
CA ALA A 431 16.42 -18.74 40.60
C ALA A 431 16.59 -18.45 42.12
N GLU A 432 17.29 -19.32 42.84
CA GLU A 432 17.30 -19.38 44.31
C GLU A 432 18.47 -18.64 44.98
N GLY A 433 19.40 -18.11 44.19
CA GLY A 433 20.63 -17.51 44.70
C GLY A 433 20.47 -16.15 45.38
N CYS A 434 21.24 -15.94 46.44
CA CYS A 434 21.53 -14.65 47.07
C CYS A 434 23.05 -14.44 47.17
N SER A 435 23.51 -13.20 47.21
CA SER A 435 24.94 -12.89 47.32
C SER A 435 25.22 -11.89 48.44
N THR A 436 26.13 -12.24 49.34
CA THR A 436 26.66 -11.35 50.38
C THR A 436 27.86 -10.55 49.83
N LYS A 437 28.58 -9.82 50.70
CA LYS A 437 29.84 -9.16 50.31
C LYS A 437 30.95 -10.15 49.92
N THR A 438 30.93 -11.38 50.47
CA THR A 438 32.05 -12.35 50.40
C THR A 438 31.67 -13.73 49.85
N SER A 439 30.42 -14.17 50.00
CA SER A 439 29.93 -15.46 49.51
C SER A 439 28.64 -15.37 48.69
N VAL A 440 28.48 -16.33 47.77
CA VAL A 440 27.19 -16.65 47.13
C VAL A 440 26.52 -17.74 47.97
N ARG A 441 25.20 -17.65 48.16
CA ARG A 441 24.37 -18.68 48.80
C ARG A 441 23.29 -19.08 47.81
N ILE A 442 23.08 -20.37 47.58
CA ILE A 442 21.98 -20.90 46.78
C ILE A 442 21.22 -21.87 47.67
N SER A 443 19.98 -21.53 48.01
CA SER A 443 19.13 -22.35 48.88
C SER A 443 18.30 -23.33 48.05
N ASN A 444 18.19 -24.57 48.50
CA ASN A 444 17.27 -25.56 47.94
C ASN A 444 17.09 -26.70 48.94
N MET A 445 15.94 -27.38 48.90
CA MET A 445 15.64 -28.52 49.78
C MET A 445 15.76 -29.88 49.08
N GLU A 446 15.82 -29.91 47.74
CA GLU A 446 15.96 -31.15 46.97
C GLU A 446 17.44 -31.55 46.92
N SER A 447 17.79 -32.73 47.47
CA SER A 447 19.16 -33.26 47.58
C SER A 447 19.92 -33.30 46.25
N GLU A 448 19.24 -33.73 45.19
CA GLU A 448 19.81 -33.88 43.85
C GLU A 448 20.23 -32.53 43.24
N ILE A 449 19.55 -31.43 43.58
CA ILE A 449 19.96 -30.08 43.19
C ILE A 449 21.19 -29.64 43.99
N ILE A 450 21.25 -29.95 45.29
CA ILE A 450 22.40 -29.64 46.13
C ILE A 450 23.65 -30.37 45.61
N GLU A 451 23.55 -31.67 45.34
CA GLU A 451 24.62 -32.49 44.74
C GLU A 451 25.05 -31.97 43.36
N LYS A 452 24.08 -31.63 42.49
CA LYS A 452 24.35 -31.02 41.19
C LYS A 452 25.13 -29.70 41.34
N ILE A 453 24.75 -28.83 42.29
CA ILE A 453 25.46 -27.58 42.56
C ILE A 453 26.89 -27.87 43.07
N TYR A 454 27.10 -28.87 43.93
CA TYR A 454 28.45 -29.29 44.33
C TYR A 454 29.30 -29.78 43.15
N SER A 455 28.75 -30.65 42.29
CA SER A 455 29.43 -31.13 41.09
C SER A 455 29.81 -29.98 40.15
N LEU A 456 28.92 -29.01 39.95
CA LEU A 456 29.20 -27.79 39.18
C LEU A 456 30.30 -26.93 39.85
N CYS A 457 30.29 -26.79 41.17
CA CYS A 457 31.33 -26.06 41.89
C CYS A 457 32.71 -26.74 41.78
N GLN A 458 32.75 -28.07 41.89
CA GLN A 458 33.97 -28.87 41.73
C GLN A 458 34.54 -28.70 40.31
N LYS A 459 33.73 -28.88 39.26
CA LYS A 459 34.14 -28.66 37.86
C LYS A 459 34.61 -27.24 37.56
N LEU A 460 34.14 -26.25 38.32
CA LEU A 460 34.51 -24.84 38.16
C LEU A 460 35.61 -24.38 39.13
N ASN A 461 36.21 -25.29 39.90
CA ASN A 461 37.22 -25.02 40.94
C ASN A 461 36.77 -23.97 41.98
N PHE A 462 35.51 -24.04 42.42
CA PHE A 462 34.97 -23.22 43.49
C PHE A 462 34.78 -24.01 44.79
N LYS A 463 35.31 -23.48 45.90
CA LYS A 463 35.08 -24.04 47.24
C LYS A 463 33.63 -23.79 47.68
N ALA A 464 32.88 -24.87 47.77
CA ALA A 464 31.49 -24.91 48.24
C ALA A 464 31.41 -25.56 49.63
N THR A 465 30.52 -25.07 50.49
CA THR A 465 30.25 -25.60 51.84
C THR A 465 28.75 -25.64 52.11
N PRO A 466 28.23 -26.59 52.90
CA PRO A 466 26.79 -26.70 53.15
C PRO A 466 26.27 -25.50 53.93
N LEU A 467 25.09 -25.01 53.55
CA LEU A 467 24.25 -24.18 54.41
C LEU A 467 23.42 -25.14 55.27
N LYS A 468 23.47 -24.96 56.59
CA LYS A 468 22.71 -25.76 57.54
C LYS A 468 21.71 -24.88 58.28
N GLY A 469 20.44 -25.26 58.23
CA GLY A 469 19.34 -24.64 58.99
C GLY A 469 18.56 -25.75 59.71
N HIS A 470 18.23 -25.55 60.98
CA HIS A 470 17.47 -26.51 61.80
C HIS A 470 17.94 -27.98 61.71
N GLY A 471 19.26 -28.20 61.61
CA GLY A 471 19.89 -29.53 61.53
C GLY A 471 19.97 -30.15 60.12
N VAL A 472 19.31 -29.57 59.12
CA VAL A 472 19.25 -30.08 57.73
C VAL A 472 20.12 -29.21 56.80
N ILE A 473 20.61 -29.78 55.69
CA ILE A 473 21.29 -29.02 54.64
C ILE A 473 20.23 -28.33 53.77
N GLU A 474 20.18 -27.00 53.83
CA GLU A 474 19.19 -26.14 53.14
C GLU A 474 19.75 -25.44 51.89
N GLY A 475 20.98 -25.80 51.48
CA GLY A 475 21.63 -25.26 50.29
C GLY A 475 23.15 -25.28 50.34
N VAL A 476 23.75 -24.45 49.46
CA VAL A 476 25.20 -24.37 49.24
C VAL A 476 25.69 -22.94 49.36
N SER A 477 26.78 -22.73 50.11
CA SER A 477 27.53 -21.48 50.18
C SER A 477 28.84 -21.60 49.40
N ILE A 478 29.08 -20.67 48.47
CA ILE A 478 30.27 -20.63 47.62
C ILE A 478 31.08 -19.40 47.99
N ASN A 479 32.23 -19.58 48.62
CA ASN A 479 33.11 -18.49 49.03
C ASN A 479 34.11 -18.16 47.92
N SER A 480 33.68 -17.34 46.96
CA SER A 480 34.49 -16.98 45.79
C SER A 480 34.26 -15.51 45.38
N LYS A 481 35.24 -14.66 45.70
CA LYS A 481 35.31 -13.27 45.21
C LYS A 481 35.27 -13.20 43.68
N SER A 482 35.86 -14.18 43.00
CA SER A 482 35.84 -14.32 41.53
C SER A 482 34.43 -14.56 41.00
N LEU A 483 33.68 -15.50 41.60
CA LEU A 483 32.29 -15.77 41.22
C LEU A 483 31.40 -14.53 41.44
N ILE A 484 31.54 -13.85 42.58
CA ILE A 484 30.80 -12.61 42.86
C ILE A 484 31.12 -11.51 41.84
N ARG A 485 32.40 -11.34 41.46
CA ARG A 485 32.81 -10.39 40.42
C ARG A 485 32.17 -10.74 39.07
N LYS A 486 32.16 -12.02 38.67
CA LYS A 486 31.51 -12.48 37.43
C LYS A 486 29.99 -12.24 37.45
N ILE A 487 29.30 -12.54 38.56
CA ILE A 487 27.85 -12.30 38.74
C ILE A 487 27.52 -10.80 38.67
N LYS A 488 28.33 -9.95 39.32
CA LYS A 488 28.19 -8.49 39.28
C LYS A 488 28.40 -7.94 37.85
N LEU A 489 29.43 -8.41 37.16
CA LEU A 489 29.72 -8.04 35.76
C LEU A 489 28.57 -8.43 34.82
N ASN A 490 28.00 -9.62 35.00
CA ASN A 490 26.83 -10.11 34.27
C ASN A 490 25.52 -9.39 34.65
N ARG A 491 25.54 -8.48 35.64
CA ARG A 491 24.38 -7.71 36.14
C ARG A 491 23.22 -8.58 36.66
N CYS A 492 23.50 -9.81 37.10
CA CYS A 492 22.51 -10.74 37.66
C CYS A 492 22.29 -10.61 39.17
N PHE A 493 23.00 -9.68 39.82
CA PHE A 493 22.98 -9.48 41.28
C PHE A 493 21.78 -8.63 41.74
N GLY A 494 21.49 -8.67 43.05
CA GLY A 494 20.52 -7.79 43.70
C GLY A 494 19.40 -8.57 44.41
N LYS A 495 18.27 -7.89 44.65
CA LYS A 495 17.07 -8.51 45.25
C LYS A 495 16.30 -9.29 44.16
N ALA A 496 15.41 -10.19 44.55
CA ALA A 496 14.61 -11.00 43.61
C ALA A 496 13.88 -10.18 42.53
N GLY A 497 13.42 -8.96 42.86
CA GLY A 497 12.76 -8.05 41.92
C GLY A 497 13.70 -7.33 40.92
N THR A 498 15.02 -7.42 41.09
CA THR A 498 16.03 -6.78 40.22
C THR A 498 16.94 -7.75 39.49
N LYS A 499 16.80 -9.07 39.72
CA LYS A 499 17.51 -10.10 38.96
C LYS A 499 17.14 -10.02 37.47
N LYS A 500 18.06 -10.47 36.61
CA LYS A 500 17.89 -10.57 35.15
C LYS A 500 18.90 -11.54 34.55
N ILE A 501 18.70 -11.89 33.29
CA ILE A 501 19.60 -12.75 32.53
C ILE A 501 20.83 -11.95 32.05
N PRO A 502 22.04 -12.54 31.98
CA PRO A 502 23.17 -11.88 31.36
C PRO A 502 22.86 -11.57 29.89
N SER A 503 22.99 -10.30 29.46
CA SER A 503 22.73 -9.94 28.05
C SER A 503 23.60 -10.72 27.05
N ILE A 504 24.74 -11.26 27.48
CA ILE A 504 25.62 -12.11 26.66
C ILE A 504 25.03 -13.51 26.40
N LEU A 505 24.14 -14.03 27.27
CA LEU A 505 23.55 -15.37 27.11
C LEU A 505 22.70 -15.47 25.84
N PHE A 506 22.10 -14.37 25.37
CA PHE A 506 21.39 -14.32 24.10
C PHE A 506 22.30 -14.60 22.88
N SER A 507 23.62 -14.34 22.99
CA SER A 507 24.63 -14.66 21.97
C SER A 507 25.13 -16.12 22.03
N GLU A 508 24.94 -16.84 23.13
CA GLU A 508 25.55 -18.15 23.34
C GLU A 508 24.82 -19.27 22.57
N LYS A 509 25.49 -20.43 22.45
CA LYS A 509 24.95 -21.63 21.80
C LYS A 509 23.71 -22.18 22.54
N ASN A 510 22.82 -22.84 21.81
CA ASN A 510 21.54 -23.32 22.37
C ASN A 510 21.70 -24.33 23.52
N ASN A 511 22.78 -25.12 23.56
CA ASN A 511 23.08 -26.00 24.71
C ASN A 511 23.38 -25.21 26.00
N ILE A 512 24.08 -24.07 25.90
CA ILE A 512 24.38 -23.18 27.04
C ILE A 512 23.10 -22.47 27.51
N LYS A 513 22.30 -21.95 26.57
CA LYS A 513 20.98 -21.35 26.84
C LYS A 513 20.05 -22.36 27.55
N ALA A 514 20.01 -23.60 27.06
CA ALA A 514 19.21 -24.68 27.64
C ALA A 514 19.69 -25.08 29.03
N ALA A 515 21.00 -25.13 29.28
CA ALA A 515 21.54 -25.44 30.61
C ALA A 515 21.18 -24.37 31.65
N PHE A 516 21.27 -23.09 31.29
CA PHE A 516 20.79 -21.99 32.14
C PHE A 516 19.29 -22.09 32.42
N LEU A 517 18.46 -22.30 31.38
CA LEU A 517 17.01 -22.42 31.54
C LEU A 517 16.63 -23.63 32.40
N ARG A 518 17.23 -24.80 32.15
CA ARG A 518 16.98 -26.02 32.93
C ARG A 518 17.28 -25.79 34.41
N ALA A 519 18.43 -25.23 34.75
CA ALA A 519 18.77 -24.91 36.14
C ALA A 519 17.81 -23.87 36.77
N TYR A 520 17.37 -22.87 36.01
CA TYR A 520 16.38 -21.91 36.49
C TYR A 520 15.02 -22.60 36.79
N TYR A 521 14.53 -23.46 35.89
CA TYR A 521 13.28 -24.21 36.07
C TYR A 521 13.39 -25.38 37.08
N ASP A 522 14.58 -25.95 37.29
CA ASP A 522 14.84 -26.89 38.39
C ASP A 522 14.74 -26.19 39.76
N GLY A 523 15.14 -24.92 39.87
CA GLY A 523 14.87 -24.08 41.05
C GLY A 523 13.42 -23.62 41.14
N ASP A 524 13.10 -22.50 40.49
CA ASP A 524 11.83 -21.75 40.60
C ASP A 524 10.70 -22.29 39.70
N GLY A 525 10.95 -23.35 38.94
CA GLY A 525 9.95 -23.95 38.05
C GLY A 525 9.05 -25.00 38.70
N CYS A 526 7.79 -25.08 38.28
CA CYS A 526 6.85 -26.13 38.66
C CYS A 526 6.30 -26.85 37.41
N VAL A 527 5.87 -28.10 37.59
CA VAL A 527 5.10 -28.85 36.58
C VAL A 527 3.70 -29.06 37.14
N GLU A 528 2.77 -28.27 36.62
CA GLU A 528 1.35 -28.25 36.97
C GLU A 528 0.58 -29.29 36.13
N GLN A 529 -0.75 -29.37 36.31
CA GLN A 529 -1.59 -30.39 35.67
C GLN A 529 -1.63 -30.31 34.12
N HIS A 530 -1.36 -29.13 33.54
CA HIS A 530 -1.43 -28.89 32.09
C HIS A 530 -0.30 -28.00 31.54
N GLU A 531 0.61 -27.52 32.39
CA GLU A 531 1.60 -26.50 32.03
C GLU A 531 2.88 -26.62 32.85
N VAL A 532 3.99 -26.17 32.28
CA VAL A 532 5.25 -25.91 33.00
C VAL A 532 5.31 -24.43 33.32
N THR A 533 5.55 -24.08 34.58
CA THR A 533 5.51 -22.69 35.06
C THR A 533 6.78 -22.30 35.81
N CYS A 534 7.06 -21.00 35.93
CA CYS A 534 8.03 -20.45 36.89
C CYS A 534 7.57 -19.04 37.31
N THR A 535 8.04 -18.52 38.46
CA THR A 535 7.46 -17.31 39.06
C THR A 535 8.47 -16.30 39.61
N THR A 536 8.82 -15.30 38.81
CA THR A 536 9.77 -14.28 39.22
C THR A 536 9.11 -13.00 39.72
N LYS A 537 9.75 -12.32 40.69
CA LYS A 537 9.38 -10.95 41.08
C LYS A 537 9.89 -9.89 40.09
N SER A 538 10.90 -10.23 39.27
CA SER A 538 11.51 -9.29 38.33
C SER A 538 10.79 -9.27 36.99
N LYS A 539 10.22 -8.11 36.62
CA LYS A 539 9.66 -7.88 35.28
C LYS A 539 10.72 -8.08 34.19
N GLU A 540 11.97 -7.62 34.40
CA GLU A 540 13.04 -7.77 33.40
C GLU A 540 13.35 -9.25 33.15
N LEU A 541 13.52 -10.04 34.21
CA LEU A 541 13.78 -11.48 34.13
C LEU A 541 12.63 -12.25 33.47
N ALA A 542 11.37 -11.85 33.74
CA ALA A 542 10.23 -12.52 33.12
C ALA A 542 10.23 -12.36 31.59
N SER A 543 10.54 -11.15 31.13
CA SER A 543 10.75 -10.89 29.71
C SER A 543 12.00 -11.57 29.17
N ASP A 544 13.10 -11.65 29.94
CA ASP A 544 14.35 -12.28 29.49
C ASP A 544 14.17 -13.77 29.21
N LEU A 545 13.49 -14.48 30.11
CA LEU A 545 13.15 -15.90 29.97
C LEU A 545 12.30 -16.12 28.72
N SER A 546 11.27 -15.29 28.50
CA SER A 546 10.44 -15.32 27.30
C SER A 546 11.24 -15.12 26.00
N TYR A 547 12.17 -14.16 25.96
CA TYR A 547 13.07 -13.95 24.81
C TYR A 547 14.02 -15.13 24.56
N LEU A 548 14.51 -15.81 25.61
CA LEU A 548 15.32 -17.02 25.44
C LEU A 548 14.51 -18.20 24.92
N LEU A 549 13.26 -18.36 25.36
CA LEU A 549 12.41 -19.49 24.97
C LEU A 549 12.10 -19.51 23.46
N TYR A 550 12.04 -18.35 22.79
CA TYR A 550 11.99 -18.28 21.33
C TYR A 550 13.20 -18.92 20.61
N ASN A 551 14.38 -19.06 21.24
CA ASN A 551 15.52 -19.77 20.62
C ASN A 551 15.28 -21.29 20.50
N PHE A 552 14.21 -21.79 21.11
CA PHE A 552 13.74 -23.17 21.09
C PHE A 552 12.34 -23.30 20.46
N GLY A 553 11.80 -22.22 19.87
CA GLY A 553 10.45 -22.21 19.32
C GLY A 553 9.34 -22.36 20.37
N ILE A 554 9.56 -21.86 21.59
CA ILE A 554 8.61 -21.93 22.71
C ILE A 554 8.04 -20.54 22.98
N ILE A 555 6.72 -20.40 22.97
CA ILE A 555 5.97 -19.14 23.09
C ILE A 555 5.33 -19.05 24.48
N ALA A 556 6.18 -18.84 25.49
CA ALA A 556 5.71 -18.73 26.87
C ALA A 556 4.73 -17.55 27.07
N ARG A 557 3.63 -17.81 27.77
CA ARG A 557 2.65 -16.80 28.22
C ARG A 557 3.12 -16.16 29.52
N ILE A 558 3.00 -14.84 29.64
CA ILE A 558 3.38 -14.08 30.85
C ILE A 558 2.12 -13.55 31.53
N LYS A 559 1.87 -13.94 32.77
CA LYS A 559 0.72 -13.47 33.57
C LYS A 559 1.21 -12.82 34.87
N ARG A 560 0.58 -11.70 35.27
CA ARG A 560 0.83 -11.08 36.58
C ARG A 560 -0.05 -11.77 37.62
N LYS A 561 0.56 -12.35 38.66
CA LYS A 561 -0.10 -13.12 39.72
C LYS A 561 0.21 -12.51 41.09
N PHE A 562 -0.81 -12.26 41.89
CA PHE A 562 -0.61 -11.87 43.29
C PHE A 562 -0.25 -13.10 44.12
N LYS A 563 0.75 -12.99 45.00
CA LYS A 563 1.12 -14.02 45.98
C LYS A 563 1.16 -13.40 47.37
N ARG A 564 0.53 -14.05 48.35
CA ARG A 564 0.62 -13.74 49.78
C ARG A 564 0.99 -15.02 50.53
N ALA A 565 1.99 -14.94 51.39
CA ALA A 565 2.33 -16.05 52.28
C ALA A 565 1.26 -16.14 53.37
N THR A 566 0.55 -17.27 53.44
CA THR A 566 -0.57 -17.52 54.37
C THR A 566 -0.15 -17.46 55.84
N ASN A 567 1.12 -17.75 56.14
CA ASN A 567 1.62 -17.95 57.50
C ASN A 567 2.42 -16.74 58.02
N THR A 568 2.25 -15.54 57.43
CA THR A 568 3.02 -14.33 57.82
C THR A 568 2.18 -13.05 57.71
N ASN A 569 2.53 -12.02 58.48
CA ASN A 569 1.95 -10.67 58.36
C ASN A 569 2.40 -9.89 57.10
N HIS A 570 3.02 -10.54 56.11
CA HIS A 570 3.39 -9.90 54.85
C HIS A 570 2.14 -9.56 54.03
N ARG A 571 2.01 -8.30 53.57
CA ARG A 571 0.84 -7.77 52.83
C ARG A 571 0.57 -8.39 51.44
N GLY A 572 1.30 -9.45 51.07
CA GLY A 572 1.39 -9.98 49.71
C GLY A 572 2.09 -9.04 48.72
N ASP A 573 2.38 -9.52 47.51
CA ASP A 573 2.93 -8.73 46.41
C ASP A 573 2.65 -9.38 45.05
N PHE A 574 2.86 -8.65 43.95
CA PHE A 574 2.71 -9.14 42.59
C PHE A 574 3.99 -9.73 42.02
N TYR A 575 3.82 -10.87 41.35
CA TYR A 575 4.86 -11.64 40.65
C TYR A 575 4.46 -11.81 39.17
N TYR A 576 5.43 -12.17 38.35
CA TYR A 576 5.23 -12.57 36.96
C TYR A 576 5.40 -14.08 36.85
N GLN A 577 4.32 -14.77 36.51
CA GLN A 577 4.32 -16.18 36.18
C GLN A 577 4.56 -16.32 34.68
N LEU A 578 5.56 -17.11 34.29
CA LEU A 578 5.64 -17.65 32.93
C LEU A 578 4.96 -19.00 32.91
N THR A 579 4.24 -19.27 31.83
CA THR A 579 3.53 -20.52 31.56
C THR A 579 3.92 -21.01 30.16
N VAL A 580 4.48 -22.22 30.10
CA VAL A 580 4.69 -23.00 28.87
C VAL A 580 3.58 -24.04 28.82
N SER A 581 2.76 -23.98 27.79
CA SER A 581 1.50 -24.73 27.67
C SER A 581 1.22 -25.05 26.20
N GLY A 582 0.50 -26.13 25.92
CA GLY A 582 0.27 -26.62 24.55
C GLY A 582 1.32 -27.65 24.14
N GLN A 583 0.93 -28.64 23.32
CA GLN A 583 1.77 -29.83 23.14
C GLN A 583 3.06 -29.56 22.35
N LYS A 584 3.02 -28.67 21.36
CA LYS A 584 4.19 -28.22 20.59
C LYS A 584 5.27 -27.63 21.50
N ASP A 585 4.88 -26.68 22.34
CA ASP A 585 5.74 -25.97 23.29
C ASP A 585 6.26 -26.87 24.42
N LEU A 586 5.39 -27.72 25.00
CA LEU A 586 5.78 -28.70 26.01
C LEU A 586 6.76 -29.75 25.45
N SER A 587 6.53 -30.23 24.22
CA SER A 587 7.43 -31.15 23.52
C SER A 587 8.79 -30.51 23.25
N SER A 588 8.81 -29.25 22.79
CA SER A 588 10.07 -28.51 22.61
C SER A 588 10.79 -28.30 23.94
N PHE A 589 10.08 -27.91 25.00
CA PHE A 589 10.65 -27.77 26.35
C PHE A 589 11.28 -29.09 26.83
N ALA A 590 10.57 -30.22 26.67
CA ALA A 590 11.07 -31.54 27.05
C ALA A 590 12.27 -32.00 26.22
N LYS A 591 12.29 -31.69 24.91
CA LYS A 591 13.37 -32.05 23.98
C LYS A 591 14.64 -31.23 24.23
N HIS A 592 14.51 -29.93 24.46
CA HIS A 592 15.66 -29.02 24.45
C HIS A 592 16.12 -28.55 25.84
N ILE A 593 15.21 -28.37 26.80
CA ILE A 593 15.52 -27.81 28.12
C ILE A 593 15.47 -28.92 29.18
N ASN A 594 14.28 -29.52 29.36
CA ASN A 594 13.97 -30.56 30.34
C ASN A 594 14.30 -30.16 31.80
N PHE A 595 14.24 -31.11 32.72
CA PHE A 595 14.59 -30.96 34.14
C PHE A 595 15.74 -31.92 34.51
N ASN A 596 16.63 -31.51 35.41
CA ASN A 596 17.53 -32.47 36.07
C ASN A 596 16.76 -33.29 37.13
N LEU A 597 15.76 -32.71 37.80
CA LEU A 597 14.99 -33.38 38.85
C LEU A 597 14.13 -34.55 38.31
N PRO A 598 14.33 -35.81 38.77
CA PRO A 598 13.58 -36.98 38.28
C PRO A 598 12.07 -36.84 38.45
N ARG A 599 11.62 -36.29 39.58
CA ARG A 599 10.20 -36.02 39.89
C ARG A 599 9.56 -35.06 38.89
N LYS A 600 10.22 -33.93 38.58
CA LYS A 600 9.73 -32.96 37.58
C LYS A 600 9.77 -33.55 36.17
N LYS A 601 10.81 -34.30 35.82
CA LYS A 601 10.92 -35.02 34.54
C LYS A 601 9.78 -36.04 34.34
N LYS A 602 9.46 -36.87 35.35
CA LYS A 602 8.34 -37.82 35.29
C LYS A 602 6.99 -37.11 35.11
N LYS A 603 6.76 -35.99 35.81
CA LYS A 603 5.57 -35.16 35.61
C LYS A 603 5.50 -34.53 34.22
N LEU A 604 6.62 -34.03 33.68
CA LEU A 604 6.63 -33.47 32.33
C LEU A 604 6.27 -34.53 31.28
N GLN A 605 6.82 -35.74 31.41
CA GLN A 605 6.48 -36.85 30.51
C GLN A 605 4.97 -37.20 30.55
N SER A 606 4.33 -37.15 31.72
CA SER A 606 2.87 -37.38 31.80
C SER A 606 2.01 -36.24 31.23
N LEU A 607 2.59 -35.08 30.88
CA LEU A 607 1.89 -34.03 30.13
C LEU A 607 1.92 -34.26 28.61
N LEU A 608 3.02 -34.83 28.09
CA LEU A 608 3.22 -35.04 26.65
C LEU A 608 2.24 -36.04 26.04
N GLY A 609 1.67 -36.95 26.85
CA GLY A 609 0.66 -37.91 26.42
C GLY A 609 -0.79 -37.38 26.36
N LYS A 610 -1.04 -36.10 26.65
CA LYS A 610 -2.40 -35.52 26.66
C LYS A 610 -2.77 -34.94 25.29
N LYS A 611 -4.04 -35.08 24.87
CA LYS A 611 -4.54 -34.45 23.62
C LYS A 611 -4.22 -32.94 23.61
N SER A 612 -3.79 -32.43 22.45
CA SER A 612 -3.55 -30.98 22.28
C SER A 612 -4.87 -30.21 22.27
N ASN A 613 -4.83 -28.96 22.72
CA ASN A 613 -5.91 -28.01 22.52
C ASN A 613 -5.82 -27.50 21.06
N PRO A 614 -6.90 -27.56 20.25
CA PRO A 614 -6.89 -27.03 18.89
C PRO A 614 -6.80 -25.49 18.82
N ASN A 615 -7.16 -24.78 19.90
CA ASN A 615 -7.30 -23.32 19.91
C ASN A 615 -6.00 -22.59 20.33
N ASP A 616 -4.83 -23.07 19.88
CA ASP A 616 -3.51 -22.50 20.18
C ASP A 616 -2.63 -22.46 18.91
N ASP A 617 -1.86 -21.38 18.71
CA ASP A 617 -1.08 -21.11 17.47
C ASP A 617 -1.96 -21.06 16.19
N ILE A 618 -3.04 -20.28 16.29
CA ILE A 618 -4.05 -20.04 15.24
C ILE A 618 -3.65 -18.92 14.26
N ILE A 619 -4.24 -18.97 13.06
CA ILE A 619 -4.15 -17.93 12.02
C ILE A 619 -5.55 -17.31 11.86
N PRO A 620 -5.77 -16.05 12.28
CA PRO A 620 -7.10 -15.42 12.31
C PRO A 620 -7.55 -14.90 10.94
N ASN A 621 -8.82 -14.48 10.85
CA ASN A 621 -9.36 -13.65 9.77
C ASN A 621 -9.16 -14.25 8.37
N LEU A 622 -9.59 -15.51 8.19
CA LEU A 622 -9.48 -16.27 6.94
C LEU A 622 -10.85 -16.60 6.31
N GLU A 623 -11.94 -16.14 6.90
CA GLU A 623 -13.30 -16.52 6.57
C GLU A 623 -13.64 -16.13 5.12
N GLN A 624 -13.30 -14.90 4.70
CA GLN A 624 -13.56 -14.40 3.36
C GLN A 624 -12.77 -15.12 2.24
N PRO A 625 -11.41 -15.25 2.30
CA PRO A 625 -10.67 -15.99 1.28
C PRO A 625 -11.09 -17.48 1.21
N LEU A 626 -11.56 -18.08 2.31
CA LEU A 626 -12.10 -19.43 2.31
C LEU A 626 -13.52 -19.51 1.71
N LYS A 627 -14.37 -18.47 1.87
CA LYS A 627 -15.64 -18.35 1.13
C LYS A 627 -15.41 -18.21 -0.37
N GLU A 628 -14.44 -17.41 -0.79
CA GLU A 628 -14.06 -17.25 -2.20
C GLU A 628 -13.60 -18.59 -2.80
N ILE A 629 -12.67 -19.31 -2.14
CA ILE A 629 -12.25 -20.65 -2.58
C ILE A 629 -13.44 -21.62 -2.66
N TYR A 630 -14.35 -21.58 -1.68
CA TYR A 630 -15.57 -22.38 -1.70
C TYR A 630 -16.42 -22.10 -2.95
N GLN A 631 -16.71 -20.82 -3.22
CA GLN A 631 -17.50 -20.40 -4.39
C GLN A 631 -16.82 -20.73 -5.73
N LEU A 632 -15.50 -20.62 -5.81
CA LEU A 632 -14.74 -20.86 -7.05
C LEU A 632 -14.60 -22.35 -7.40
N LEU A 633 -14.52 -23.26 -6.42
CA LEU A 633 -14.16 -24.67 -6.65
C LEU A 633 -15.25 -25.71 -6.30
N TYR A 634 -16.28 -25.30 -5.54
CA TYR A 634 -17.32 -26.18 -5.00
C TYR A 634 -18.74 -25.64 -5.29
N PRO A 635 -19.22 -25.73 -6.55
CA PRO A 635 -20.62 -25.46 -6.88
C PRO A 635 -21.56 -26.47 -6.21
N ASP A 636 -22.85 -26.15 -6.09
CA ASP A 636 -23.87 -26.87 -5.29
C ASP A 636 -23.93 -28.41 -5.43
N GLN A 637 -23.43 -28.96 -6.54
CA GLN A 637 -23.43 -30.39 -6.84
C GLN A 637 -22.15 -31.13 -6.40
N VAL A 638 -21.18 -30.40 -5.84
CA VAL A 638 -19.85 -30.88 -5.46
C VAL A 638 -19.68 -30.69 -3.95
N GLY A 639 -19.56 -31.80 -3.22
CA GLY A 639 -19.30 -31.75 -1.78
C GLY A 639 -17.96 -31.08 -1.46
N ALA A 640 -17.97 -30.07 -0.60
CA ALA A 640 -16.77 -29.47 -0.04
C ALA A 640 -16.27 -30.21 1.21
N PRO A 641 -14.98 -30.16 1.54
CA PRO A 641 -14.47 -30.68 2.81
C PRO A 641 -15.15 -29.98 4.00
N GLN A 642 -15.54 -30.75 5.03
CA GLN A 642 -16.14 -30.18 6.24
C GLN A 642 -15.24 -29.11 6.87
N LYS A 643 -13.91 -29.32 6.86
CA LYS A 643 -12.91 -28.35 7.30
C LYS A 643 -13.06 -26.98 6.62
N LEU A 644 -13.37 -26.95 5.32
CA LEU A 644 -13.58 -25.71 4.57
C LEU A 644 -14.90 -25.02 4.99
N ILE A 645 -15.95 -25.82 5.23
CA ILE A 645 -17.27 -25.33 5.62
C ILE A 645 -17.24 -24.69 7.01
N ASP A 646 -16.59 -25.33 7.98
CA ASP A 646 -16.46 -24.81 9.34
C ASP A 646 -15.69 -23.47 9.35
N LEU A 647 -14.54 -23.43 8.69
CA LEU A 647 -13.66 -22.26 8.67
C LEU A 647 -14.25 -21.09 7.87
N LYS A 648 -14.88 -21.32 6.71
CA LYS A 648 -15.51 -20.24 5.93
C LYS A 648 -16.68 -19.58 6.67
N ASN A 649 -17.30 -20.31 7.61
CA ASN A 649 -18.39 -19.82 8.44
C ASN A 649 -17.89 -19.08 9.70
N GLY A 650 -16.60 -19.17 10.05
CA GLY A 650 -16.00 -18.51 11.21
C GLY A 650 -16.20 -19.24 12.54
N GLU A 651 -16.50 -20.55 12.52
CA GLU A 651 -16.69 -21.37 13.74
C GLU A 651 -15.42 -21.40 14.63
N TYR A 652 -14.25 -21.40 14.01
CA TYR A 652 -12.94 -21.32 14.65
C TYR A 652 -11.87 -20.86 13.65
N HIS A 653 -10.71 -20.42 14.16
CA HIS A 653 -9.55 -20.09 13.35
C HIS A 653 -8.58 -21.30 13.27
N PRO A 654 -8.00 -21.63 12.10
CA PRO A 654 -7.16 -22.82 11.95
C PRO A 654 -5.77 -22.63 12.55
N THR A 655 -5.15 -23.72 12.99
CA THR A 655 -3.71 -23.75 13.25
C THR A 655 -2.92 -23.85 11.94
N SER A 656 -1.63 -23.52 11.97
CA SER A 656 -0.75 -23.61 10.78
C SER A 656 -0.75 -25.01 10.14
N SER A 657 -0.73 -26.10 10.92
CA SER A 657 -0.80 -27.46 10.37
C SER A 657 -2.18 -27.80 9.81
N TYR A 658 -3.25 -27.35 10.47
CA TYR A 658 -4.62 -27.58 9.99
C TYR A 658 -4.89 -26.86 8.67
N LEU A 659 -4.34 -25.64 8.49
CA LEU A 659 -4.40 -24.92 7.24
C LEU A 659 -3.60 -25.62 6.12
N GLN A 660 -2.44 -26.21 6.43
CA GLN A 660 -1.68 -27.02 5.45
C GLN A 660 -2.48 -28.25 4.98
N GLU A 661 -3.15 -28.97 5.89
CA GLU A 661 -4.01 -30.10 5.54
C GLU A 661 -5.16 -29.66 4.61
N LEU A 662 -5.86 -28.58 4.96
CA LEU A 662 -6.95 -28.05 4.14
C LEU A 662 -6.45 -27.60 2.75
N ILE A 663 -5.30 -26.93 2.67
CA ILE A 663 -4.68 -26.56 1.38
C ILE A 663 -4.39 -27.80 0.54
N ALA A 664 -3.90 -28.89 1.13
CA ALA A 664 -3.68 -30.15 0.41
C ALA A 664 -4.99 -30.75 -0.12
N GLU A 665 -6.07 -30.74 0.67
CA GLU A 665 -7.40 -31.19 0.25
C GLU A 665 -7.96 -30.32 -0.92
N ILE A 666 -7.77 -29.00 -0.88
CA ILE A 666 -8.15 -28.09 -1.98
C ILE A 666 -7.28 -28.32 -3.22
N ARG A 667 -5.96 -28.52 -3.07
CA ARG A 667 -5.03 -28.82 -4.16
C ARG A 667 -5.42 -30.11 -4.89
N LEU A 668 -5.88 -31.14 -4.16
CA LEU A 668 -6.41 -32.37 -4.75
C LEU A 668 -7.67 -32.11 -5.60
N ARG A 669 -8.57 -31.21 -5.18
CA ARG A 669 -9.73 -30.80 -6.00
C ARG A 669 -9.30 -30.10 -7.30
N ILE A 670 -8.27 -29.26 -7.27
CA ILE A 670 -7.72 -28.61 -8.48
C ILE A 670 -7.11 -29.65 -9.43
N VAL A 671 -6.30 -30.59 -8.92
CA VAL A 671 -5.74 -31.69 -9.74
C VAL A 671 -6.86 -32.52 -10.37
N PHE A 672 -7.92 -32.82 -9.62
CA PHE A 672 -9.08 -33.55 -10.12
C PHE A 672 -9.84 -32.81 -11.25
N ILE A 673 -9.98 -31.49 -11.14
CA ILE A 673 -10.55 -30.63 -12.20
C ILE A 673 -9.67 -30.67 -13.45
N ASN A 674 -8.35 -30.47 -13.30
CA ASN A 674 -7.42 -30.46 -14.43
C ASN A 674 -7.39 -31.82 -15.15
N ASN A 675 -7.51 -32.93 -14.42
CA ASN A 675 -7.60 -34.27 -15.01
C ASN A 675 -8.86 -34.49 -15.88
N GLN A 676 -9.86 -33.59 -15.87
CA GLN A 676 -11.00 -33.65 -16.80
C GLN A 676 -10.68 -33.12 -18.20
N GLU A 677 -9.53 -32.44 -18.39
CA GLU A 677 -9.12 -31.87 -19.68
C GLU A 677 -9.14 -32.88 -20.82
N LYS A 678 -8.54 -34.06 -20.61
CA LYS A 678 -8.43 -35.10 -21.65
C LYS A 678 -9.80 -35.65 -22.10
N PRO A 679 -10.70 -36.11 -21.21
CA PRO A 679 -12.06 -36.48 -21.59
C PRO A 679 -12.82 -35.37 -22.35
N ILE A 680 -12.57 -34.11 -22.00
CA ILE A 680 -13.22 -32.96 -22.63
C ILE A 680 -12.70 -32.77 -24.07
N PHE A 681 -11.38 -32.80 -24.29
CA PHE A 681 -10.81 -32.78 -25.64
C PHE A 681 -11.32 -33.94 -26.51
N GLU A 682 -11.43 -35.15 -25.96
CA GLU A 682 -12.01 -36.31 -26.65
C GLU A 682 -13.48 -36.04 -27.05
N LEU A 683 -14.29 -35.41 -26.19
CA LEU A 683 -15.69 -35.03 -26.44
C LEU A 683 -15.88 -33.85 -27.43
N ILE A 684 -14.89 -32.97 -27.57
CA ILE A 684 -14.90 -31.83 -28.53
C ILE A 684 -14.39 -32.26 -29.91
N SER A 685 -13.53 -33.28 -29.97
CA SER A 685 -13.04 -33.87 -31.23
C SER A 685 -14.15 -34.46 -32.10
N LEU A 686 -15.36 -34.61 -31.55
CA LEU A 686 -16.58 -34.92 -32.26
C LEU A 686 -16.86 -33.88 -33.37
N PRO A 687 -16.88 -34.27 -34.66
CA PRO A 687 -17.17 -33.35 -35.75
C PRO A 687 -18.67 -33.04 -35.85
N GLN A 688 -19.04 -31.89 -36.42
CA GLN A 688 -20.42 -31.67 -36.83
C GLN A 688 -20.83 -32.69 -37.90
N TRP A 689 -22.02 -33.26 -37.79
CA TRP A 689 -22.47 -34.30 -38.72
C TRP A 689 -22.72 -33.74 -40.13
N GLN A 690 -23.00 -32.44 -40.24
CA GLN A 690 -23.10 -31.70 -41.49
C GLN A 690 -21.75 -31.68 -42.23
N ASP A 691 -20.63 -31.56 -41.51
CA ASP A 691 -19.29 -31.59 -42.11
C ASP A 691 -18.90 -33.01 -42.57
N LEU A 692 -19.29 -34.03 -41.80
CA LEU A 692 -19.17 -35.43 -42.24
C LEU A 692 -20.03 -35.70 -43.50
N ALA A 693 -21.25 -35.18 -43.54
CA ALA A 693 -22.12 -35.27 -44.71
C ALA A 693 -21.47 -34.60 -45.94
N ASN A 694 -20.86 -33.41 -45.75
CA ASN A 694 -20.14 -32.68 -46.79
C ASN A 694 -18.88 -33.42 -47.28
N LYS A 695 -18.05 -33.95 -46.37
CA LYS A 695 -16.87 -34.79 -46.69
C LYS A 695 -17.27 -36.05 -47.46
N GLY A 696 -18.29 -36.76 -46.97
CA GLY A 696 -18.80 -37.96 -47.62
C GLY A 696 -19.40 -37.69 -49.00
N ALA A 697 -20.08 -36.55 -49.19
CA ALA A 697 -20.61 -36.15 -50.49
C ALA A 697 -19.52 -35.80 -51.52
N LYS A 698 -18.43 -35.15 -51.09
CA LYS A 698 -17.32 -34.74 -51.97
C LYS A 698 -16.45 -35.90 -52.48
N SER A 699 -16.38 -37.03 -51.77
CA SER A 699 -15.58 -38.20 -52.20
C SER A 699 -16.43 -39.31 -52.81
N LYS A 700 -16.29 -39.56 -54.12
CA LYS A 700 -16.96 -40.69 -54.81
C LYS A 700 -16.70 -42.05 -54.15
N LYS A 701 -15.48 -42.27 -53.61
CA LYS A 701 -15.11 -43.53 -52.92
C LYS A 701 -15.90 -43.70 -51.62
N PHE A 702 -15.86 -42.71 -50.73
CA PHE A 702 -16.57 -42.78 -49.45
C PHE A 702 -18.10 -42.73 -49.63
N ASN A 703 -18.62 -41.93 -50.57
CA ASN A 703 -20.06 -41.87 -50.87
C ASN A 703 -20.62 -43.26 -51.28
N LYS A 704 -19.88 -44.02 -52.11
CA LYS A 704 -20.27 -45.38 -52.52
C LYS A 704 -20.20 -46.38 -51.35
N GLN A 705 -19.22 -46.23 -50.45
CA GLN A 705 -19.07 -47.09 -49.27
C GLN A 705 -20.16 -46.80 -48.22
N LEU A 706 -20.41 -45.53 -47.91
CA LEU A 706 -21.50 -45.10 -47.01
C LEU A 706 -22.87 -45.50 -47.55
N TRP A 707 -23.09 -45.43 -48.87
CA TRP A 707 -24.32 -45.95 -49.48
C TRP A 707 -24.48 -47.47 -49.29
N LYS A 708 -23.38 -48.24 -49.37
CA LYS A 708 -23.40 -49.69 -49.16
C LYS A 708 -23.69 -50.08 -47.70
N GLU A 709 -23.19 -49.31 -46.73
CA GLU A 709 -23.34 -49.61 -45.30
C GLU A 709 -24.62 -49.04 -44.68
N LEU A 710 -25.12 -47.89 -45.16
CA LEU A 710 -26.24 -47.15 -44.55
C LEU A 710 -27.48 -47.00 -45.46
N GLY A 711 -27.37 -47.32 -46.75
CA GLY A 711 -28.47 -47.25 -47.72
C GLY A 711 -29.19 -45.90 -47.76
N HIS A 712 -30.52 -45.93 -47.80
CA HIS A 712 -31.35 -44.73 -47.77
C HIS A 712 -31.10 -43.83 -46.55
N THR A 713 -30.65 -44.37 -45.41
CA THR A 713 -30.34 -43.56 -44.21
C THR A 713 -29.23 -42.54 -44.49
N TRP A 714 -28.25 -42.89 -45.32
CA TRP A 714 -27.21 -41.96 -45.80
C TRP A 714 -27.78 -40.93 -46.79
N GLN A 715 -28.76 -41.31 -47.62
CA GLN A 715 -29.45 -40.37 -48.52
C GLN A 715 -30.14 -39.25 -47.74
N THR A 716 -30.92 -39.61 -46.72
CA THR A 716 -31.68 -38.68 -45.86
C THR A 716 -30.74 -37.77 -45.08
N MET A 717 -29.66 -38.33 -44.52
CA MET A 717 -28.63 -37.55 -43.84
C MET A 717 -27.92 -36.58 -44.79
N ARG A 718 -27.54 -37.01 -46.00
CA ARG A 718 -26.91 -36.13 -47.01
C ARG A 718 -27.84 -35.03 -47.51
N ALA A 719 -29.15 -35.32 -47.62
CA ALA A 719 -30.19 -34.34 -47.95
C ALA A 719 -30.52 -33.38 -46.79
N ARG A 720 -30.00 -33.65 -45.58
CA ARG A 720 -30.24 -32.89 -44.34
C ARG A 720 -31.72 -32.78 -43.93
N THR A 721 -32.56 -33.70 -44.39
CA THR A 721 -34.02 -33.69 -44.14
C THR A 721 -34.42 -34.25 -42.78
N VAL A 722 -33.55 -35.01 -42.12
CA VAL A 722 -33.78 -35.59 -40.78
C VAL A 722 -32.50 -35.49 -39.94
N ILE A 723 -32.63 -35.10 -38.68
CA ILE A 723 -31.50 -35.05 -37.72
C ILE A 723 -31.06 -36.49 -37.40
N PRO A 724 -29.79 -36.86 -37.64
CA PRO A 724 -29.34 -38.25 -37.48
C PRO A 724 -29.19 -38.67 -36.00
N SER A 725 -29.40 -39.96 -35.76
CA SER A 725 -29.15 -40.56 -34.44
C SER A 725 -27.66 -40.64 -34.11
N VAL A 726 -27.31 -40.67 -32.83
CA VAL A 726 -25.92 -40.85 -32.38
C VAL A 726 -25.26 -42.08 -33.04
N LYS A 727 -25.95 -43.22 -33.10
CA LYS A 727 -25.43 -44.45 -33.72
C LYS A 727 -25.16 -44.27 -35.22
N THR A 728 -26.01 -43.52 -35.91
CA THR A 728 -25.84 -43.22 -37.35
C THR A 728 -24.60 -42.37 -37.61
N VAL A 729 -24.41 -41.28 -36.85
CA VAL A 729 -23.27 -40.37 -37.06
C VAL A 729 -21.94 -41.03 -36.70
N LEU A 730 -21.90 -41.81 -35.61
CA LEU A 730 -20.68 -42.53 -35.22
C LEU A 730 -20.28 -43.60 -36.26
N HIS A 731 -21.25 -44.24 -36.91
CA HIS A 731 -20.96 -45.17 -38.01
C HIS A 731 -20.38 -44.43 -39.22
N VAL A 732 -20.99 -43.31 -39.64
CA VAL A 732 -20.42 -42.45 -40.71
C VAL A 732 -19.02 -41.96 -40.35
N TYR A 733 -18.78 -41.58 -39.10
CA TYR A 733 -17.47 -41.14 -38.63
C TYR A 733 -16.43 -42.26 -38.69
N GLN A 734 -16.78 -43.47 -38.22
CA GLN A 734 -15.92 -44.65 -38.31
C GLN A 734 -15.57 -44.99 -39.77
N THR A 735 -16.56 -45.04 -40.67
CA THR A 735 -16.35 -45.35 -42.10
C THR A 735 -15.54 -44.27 -42.85
N THR A 736 -15.52 -43.02 -42.37
CA THR A 736 -14.79 -41.91 -43.01
C THR A 736 -13.43 -41.57 -42.40
N SER A 737 -13.22 -41.87 -41.11
CA SER A 737 -11.98 -41.56 -40.38
C SER A 737 -11.16 -42.80 -39.95
N GLY A 738 -11.78 -43.98 -39.93
CA GLY A 738 -11.21 -45.19 -39.33
C GLY A 738 -11.29 -45.25 -37.79
N VAL A 739 -11.69 -44.15 -37.12
CA VAL A 739 -11.74 -44.07 -35.65
C VAL A 739 -13.06 -44.65 -35.14
N GLN A 740 -12.99 -45.70 -34.33
CA GLN A 740 -14.16 -46.34 -33.74
C GLN A 740 -14.46 -45.76 -32.34
N ILE A 741 -15.50 -44.94 -32.25
CA ILE A 741 -16.03 -44.41 -30.98
C ILE A 741 -17.39 -45.05 -30.72
N THR A 742 -17.57 -45.67 -29.55
CA THR A 742 -18.85 -46.31 -29.19
C THR A 742 -19.84 -45.30 -28.62
N LYS A 743 -21.13 -45.63 -28.75
CA LYS A 743 -22.22 -44.86 -28.12
C LYS A 743 -21.97 -44.73 -26.62
N ASP A 744 -21.81 -45.87 -25.94
CA ASP A 744 -21.80 -45.93 -24.48
C ASP A 744 -20.61 -45.18 -23.87
N TYR A 745 -19.44 -45.22 -24.50
CA TYR A 745 -18.26 -44.45 -24.10
C TYR A 745 -18.50 -42.93 -24.12
N LEU A 746 -19.17 -42.40 -25.16
CA LEU A 746 -19.50 -40.97 -25.21
C LEU A 746 -20.54 -40.58 -24.16
N PHE A 747 -21.53 -41.43 -23.94
CA PHE A 747 -22.53 -41.22 -22.91
C PHE A 747 -21.91 -41.23 -21.50
N GLU A 748 -21.04 -42.20 -21.22
CA GLU A 748 -20.33 -42.33 -19.95
C GLU A 748 -19.34 -41.18 -19.71
N ASN A 749 -18.51 -40.81 -20.69
CA ASN A 749 -17.60 -39.67 -20.56
C ASN A 749 -18.36 -38.35 -20.38
N LEU A 750 -19.39 -38.07 -21.17
CA LEU A 750 -20.15 -36.81 -21.06
C LEU A 750 -20.91 -36.73 -19.73
N TYR A 751 -21.47 -37.85 -19.27
CA TYR A 751 -22.14 -37.94 -17.96
C TYR A 751 -21.17 -37.80 -16.79
N SER A 752 -20.13 -38.63 -16.74
CA SER A 752 -19.15 -38.64 -15.64
C SER A 752 -18.42 -37.30 -15.53
N THR A 753 -17.98 -36.73 -16.65
CA THR A 753 -17.28 -35.43 -16.65
C THR A 753 -18.19 -34.29 -16.18
N SER A 754 -19.45 -34.23 -16.65
CA SER A 754 -20.41 -33.23 -16.16
C SER A 754 -20.65 -33.35 -14.66
N LYS A 755 -20.83 -34.58 -14.15
CA LYS A 755 -21.01 -34.87 -12.73
C LYS A 755 -19.77 -34.51 -11.89
N ASN A 756 -18.57 -34.83 -12.37
CA ASN A 756 -17.29 -34.56 -11.71
C ASN A 756 -17.02 -33.06 -11.54
N LEU A 757 -17.46 -32.26 -12.52
CA LEU A 757 -17.35 -30.80 -12.51
C LEU A 757 -18.53 -30.10 -11.82
N GLY A 758 -19.63 -30.81 -11.55
CA GLY A 758 -20.86 -30.23 -10.97
C GLY A 758 -21.71 -29.45 -11.96
N ILE A 759 -21.61 -29.77 -13.27
CA ILE A 759 -22.29 -29.08 -14.36
C ILE A 759 -23.60 -29.80 -14.68
N THR A 760 -24.68 -29.03 -14.80
CA THR A 760 -25.98 -29.53 -15.29
C THR A 760 -26.21 -29.10 -16.73
N PHE A 761 -26.87 -29.95 -17.52
CA PHE A 761 -27.32 -29.58 -18.86
C PHE A 761 -28.68 -28.86 -18.89
N ARG A 762 -29.28 -28.48 -17.74
CA ARG A 762 -30.65 -27.91 -17.70
C ARG A 762 -30.84 -26.67 -18.58
N ASP A 763 -29.80 -25.84 -18.69
CA ASP A 763 -29.83 -24.58 -19.44
C ASP A 763 -29.84 -24.77 -20.96
N ILE A 764 -29.45 -25.96 -21.45
CA ILE A 764 -29.45 -26.32 -22.87
C ILE A 764 -30.50 -27.39 -23.21
N ASP A 765 -30.78 -28.31 -22.27
CA ASP A 765 -31.71 -29.41 -22.41
C ASP A 765 -31.98 -30.09 -21.04
N SER A 766 -33.15 -29.80 -20.46
CA SER A 766 -33.60 -30.37 -19.19
C SER A 766 -33.69 -31.90 -19.14
N THR A 767 -33.76 -32.57 -20.29
CA THR A 767 -33.87 -34.03 -20.41
C THR A 767 -32.54 -34.72 -20.75
N LEU A 768 -31.49 -33.97 -21.08
CA LEU A 768 -30.20 -34.55 -21.47
C LEU A 768 -29.57 -35.33 -20.31
N GLN A 769 -29.54 -34.78 -19.09
CA GLN A 769 -28.90 -35.44 -17.93
C GLN A 769 -29.47 -36.84 -17.64
N THR A 770 -30.79 -37.02 -17.70
CA THR A 770 -31.48 -38.30 -17.47
C THR A 770 -31.34 -39.26 -18.66
N THR A 771 -31.31 -38.71 -19.88
CA THR A 771 -30.97 -39.47 -21.10
C THR A 771 -29.54 -40.02 -21.03
N LEU A 772 -28.59 -39.23 -20.51
CA LEU A 772 -27.20 -39.66 -20.37
C LEU A 772 -27.05 -40.79 -19.34
N ALA A 773 -27.72 -40.65 -18.19
CA ALA A 773 -27.63 -41.61 -17.08
C ALA A 773 -28.21 -43.00 -17.38
N THR A 774 -29.07 -43.14 -18.39
CA THR A 774 -29.80 -44.40 -18.68
C THR A 774 -29.19 -45.24 -19.80
N THR A 775 -28.27 -44.67 -20.61
CA THR A 775 -27.54 -45.21 -21.80
C THR A 775 -28.34 -45.90 -22.91
N LYS A 776 -29.50 -46.48 -22.61
CA LYS A 776 -30.39 -47.23 -23.53
C LYS A 776 -31.23 -46.34 -24.44
N ALA A 777 -31.47 -45.08 -24.09
CA ALA A 777 -32.28 -44.16 -24.87
C ALA A 777 -31.68 -43.84 -26.26
N ASN A 778 -32.52 -43.72 -27.28
CA ASN A 778 -32.12 -43.17 -28.58
C ASN A 778 -32.28 -41.65 -28.57
N THR A 779 -31.24 -40.93 -28.98
CA THR A 779 -31.24 -39.46 -29.06
C THR A 779 -30.55 -38.97 -30.32
N SER A 780 -30.83 -37.72 -30.71
CA SER A 780 -30.19 -37.03 -31.83
C SER A 780 -28.73 -36.71 -31.52
N TYR A 781 -27.85 -36.81 -32.52
CA TYR A 781 -26.43 -36.46 -32.35
C TYR A 781 -26.22 -34.99 -31.94
N ASP A 782 -27.01 -34.06 -32.49
CA ASP A 782 -26.97 -32.63 -32.13
C ASP A 782 -27.08 -32.35 -30.63
N ARG A 783 -27.87 -33.14 -29.89
CA ARG A 783 -28.01 -33.00 -28.43
C ARG A 783 -26.72 -33.35 -27.70
N ILE A 784 -26.02 -34.40 -28.14
CA ILE A 784 -24.72 -34.81 -27.57
C ILE A 784 -23.64 -33.79 -27.94
N TYR A 785 -23.59 -33.34 -29.19
CA TYR A 785 -22.63 -32.34 -29.65
C TYR A 785 -22.84 -30.99 -28.94
N LYS A 786 -24.07 -30.49 -28.82
CA LYS A 786 -24.38 -29.29 -28.02
C LYS A 786 -24.00 -29.48 -26.54
N GLY A 787 -24.20 -30.68 -25.99
CA GLY A 787 -23.75 -31.06 -24.66
C GLY A 787 -22.23 -30.96 -24.48
N SER A 788 -21.42 -31.48 -25.41
CA SER A 788 -19.96 -31.39 -25.30
C SER A 788 -19.42 -29.98 -25.50
N GLN A 789 -20.00 -29.18 -26.40
CA GLN A 789 -19.64 -27.77 -26.57
C GLN A 789 -20.01 -26.92 -25.34
N TYR A 790 -21.17 -27.18 -24.70
CA TYR A 790 -21.53 -26.54 -23.44
C TYR A 790 -20.60 -26.93 -22.29
N LEU A 791 -20.23 -28.21 -22.21
CA LEU A 791 -19.27 -28.71 -21.23
C LEU A 791 -17.89 -28.03 -21.39
N LEU A 792 -17.40 -27.86 -22.63
CA LEU A 792 -16.17 -27.09 -22.89
C LEU A 792 -16.28 -25.66 -22.38
N LYS A 793 -17.36 -24.94 -22.74
CA LYS A 793 -17.55 -23.55 -22.31
C LYS A 793 -17.51 -23.45 -20.77
N LYS A 794 -18.22 -24.33 -20.07
CA LYS A 794 -18.23 -24.40 -18.61
C LYS A 794 -16.88 -24.84 -18.01
N TYR A 795 -16.12 -25.68 -18.71
CA TYR A 795 -14.77 -26.04 -18.28
C TYR A 795 -13.79 -24.87 -18.35
N ILE A 796 -13.88 -24.03 -19.40
CA ILE A 796 -13.07 -22.80 -19.51
C ILE A 796 -13.42 -21.84 -18.36
N GLU A 797 -14.72 -21.62 -18.09
CA GLU A 797 -15.18 -20.82 -16.93
C GLU A 797 -14.62 -21.36 -15.60
N ILE A 798 -14.60 -22.69 -15.41
CA ILE A 798 -14.01 -23.33 -14.23
C ILE A 798 -12.48 -23.17 -14.18
N GLN A 799 -11.78 -23.23 -15.31
CA GLN A 799 -10.32 -23.04 -15.35
C GLN A 799 -9.91 -21.61 -14.96
N ASP A 800 -10.69 -20.58 -15.33
CA ASP A 800 -10.45 -19.22 -14.85
C ASP A 800 -10.75 -19.06 -13.35
N ASN A 801 -11.74 -19.79 -12.81
CA ASN A 801 -11.95 -19.88 -11.38
C ASN A 801 -10.79 -20.58 -10.64
N VAL A 802 -10.19 -21.62 -11.25
CA VAL A 802 -9.00 -22.30 -10.73
C VAL A 802 -7.79 -21.36 -10.68
N LYS A 803 -7.58 -20.49 -11.69
CA LYS A 803 -6.52 -19.46 -11.66
C LYS A 803 -6.69 -18.52 -10.44
N LYS A 804 -7.89 -17.94 -10.28
CA LYS A 804 -8.22 -17.08 -9.14
C LYS A 804 -8.05 -17.79 -7.79
N ALA A 805 -8.51 -19.03 -7.68
CA ALA A 805 -8.35 -19.83 -6.48
C ALA A 805 -6.87 -20.09 -6.14
N ASN A 806 -6.00 -20.31 -7.15
CA ASN A 806 -4.57 -20.51 -6.93
C ASN A 806 -3.88 -19.30 -6.29
N GLU A 807 -4.27 -18.07 -6.64
CA GLU A 807 -3.75 -16.83 -6.04
C GLU A 807 -4.13 -16.70 -4.55
N ILE A 808 -5.35 -17.10 -4.19
CA ILE A 808 -5.80 -17.14 -2.79
C ILE A 808 -5.05 -18.25 -2.04
N ILE A 809 -4.95 -19.45 -2.62
CA ILE A 809 -4.24 -20.58 -2.02
C ILE A 809 -2.76 -20.23 -1.79
N HIS A 810 -2.09 -19.52 -2.70
CA HIS A 810 -0.71 -19.11 -2.51
C HIS A 810 -0.51 -18.18 -1.31
N ARG A 811 -1.43 -17.23 -1.08
CA ARG A 811 -1.44 -16.39 0.13
C ARG A 811 -1.62 -17.23 1.40
N LEU A 812 -2.55 -18.18 1.37
CA LEU A 812 -2.77 -19.12 2.47
C LEU A 812 -1.56 -20.03 2.72
N GLU A 813 -0.85 -20.47 1.68
CA GLU A 813 0.40 -21.25 1.78
C GLU A 813 1.51 -20.46 2.48
N ILE A 814 1.70 -19.18 2.16
CA ILE A 814 2.67 -18.30 2.83
C ILE A 814 2.34 -18.19 4.32
N LEU A 815 1.07 -17.96 4.68
CA LEU A 815 0.64 -17.89 6.09
C LEU A 815 0.79 -19.23 6.81
N ALA A 816 0.43 -20.33 6.15
CA ALA A 816 0.50 -21.68 6.69
C ALA A 816 1.95 -22.12 7.00
N HIS A 817 2.93 -21.59 6.26
CA HIS A 817 4.37 -21.82 6.46
C HIS A 817 5.11 -20.68 7.20
N SER A 818 4.39 -19.64 7.64
CA SER A 818 4.98 -18.47 8.29
C SER A 818 5.66 -18.80 9.63
N GLU A 819 6.67 -18.02 9.98
CA GLU A 819 7.34 -18.07 11.28
C GLU A 819 6.71 -17.09 12.28
N LEU A 820 5.49 -16.63 12.01
CA LEU A 820 4.74 -15.69 12.83
C LEU A 820 3.66 -16.40 13.67
N TYR A 821 3.48 -15.94 14.90
CA TYR A 821 2.40 -16.32 15.81
C TYR A 821 1.50 -15.10 16.02
N TRP A 822 0.22 -15.24 15.72
CA TRP A 822 -0.75 -14.15 15.79
C TRP A 822 -1.37 -14.11 17.20
N ASP A 823 -1.00 -13.10 17.99
CA ASP A 823 -1.42 -12.96 19.39
C ASP A 823 -2.43 -11.81 19.54
N PRO A 824 -3.69 -12.09 19.94
CA PRO A 824 -4.73 -11.08 19.99
C PRO A 824 -4.51 -10.07 21.12
N ILE A 825 -4.83 -8.81 20.86
CA ILE A 825 -4.79 -7.71 21.83
C ILE A 825 -5.97 -7.86 22.78
N VAL A 826 -5.68 -7.94 24.08
CA VAL A 826 -6.68 -8.07 25.16
C VAL A 826 -6.86 -6.77 25.96
N LYS A 827 -5.95 -5.81 25.81
CA LYS A 827 -6.04 -4.52 26.49
C LYS A 827 -5.22 -3.43 25.81
N ILE A 828 -5.84 -2.27 25.61
CA ILE A 828 -5.19 -1.02 25.22
C ILE A 828 -5.26 -0.06 26.42
N SER A 829 -4.27 0.81 26.61
CA SER A 829 -4.27 1.79 27.71
C SER A 829 -3.48 3.04 27.36
N LYS A 830 -4.12 4.20 27.44
CA LYS A 830 -3.47 5.52 27.31
C LYS A 830 -2.72 5.85 28.60
N LEU A 831 -1.48 6.33 28.49
CA LEU A 831 -0.58 6.59 29.61
C LEU A 831 0.06 7.97 29.45
N LYS A 832 0.16 8.76 30.52
CA LYS A 832 0.95 10.00 30.49
C LYS A 832 2.44 9.69 30.34
N SER A 833 3.13 10.43 29.48
CA SER A 833 4.58 10.30 29.28
C SER A 833 5.34 10.58 30.59
N LYS A 834 6.33 9.72 30.88
CA LYS A 834 7.17 9.78 32.09
C LYS A 834 8.63 10.16 31.82
N HIS A 835 8.99 10.29 30.56
CA HIS A 835 10.33 10.57 30.08
C HIS A 835 10.21 11.74 29.08
N PRO A 836 11.15 12.69 29.04
CA PRO A 836 11.10 13.81 28.10
C PRO A 836 11.18 13.36 26.64
N PHE A 837 11.81 12.21 26.37
CA PHE A 837 12.01 11.70 25.00
C PHE A 837 11.37 10.35 24.73
N VAL A 838 10.92 10.16 23.49
CA VAL A 838 10.63 8.87 22.81
C VAL A 838 11.74 8.56 21.79
N TYR A 839 11.81 7.30 21.32
CA TYR A 839 12.98 6.76 20.62
C TYR A 839 12.60 5.92 19.42
N ASP A 840 13.38 6.02 18.33
CA ASP A 840 13.09 5.39 17.05
C ASP A 840 14.32 4.64 16.49
N LEU A 841 14.06 3.60 15.70
CA LEU A 841 15.07 2.84 14.95
C LEU A 841 14.56 2.68 13.52
N THR A 842 15.18 3.38 12.57
CA THR A 842 14.95 3.11 11.14
C THR A 842 15.73 1.86 10.75
N VAL A 843 15.02 0.91 10.15
CA VAL A 843 15.50 -0.44 9.86
C VAL A 843 15.23 -0.74 8.41
N ASN A 844 16.17 -1.40 7.73
CA ASN A 844 16.09 -1.72 6.31
C ASN A 844 14.68 -2.19 5.88
N ASN A 845 14.26 -3.37 6.31
CA ASN A 845 12.99 -3.98 5.92
C ASN A 845 11.77 -3.35 6.60
N GLU A 846 11.93 -2.13 7.11
CA GLU A 846 10.97 -1.27 7.81
C GLU A 846 10.39 -1.87 9.10
N VAL A 847 10.54 -3.17 9.32
CA VAL A 847 10.00 -3.91 10.45
C VAL A 847 11.07 -4.19 11.50
N PHE A 848 10.75 -4.18 12.80
CA PHE A 848 11.64 -4.73 13.83
C PHE A 848 10.95 -5.24 15.11
N PHE A 849 11.68 -6.07 15.87
CA PHE A 849 11.21 -6.79 17.05
C PHE A 849 11.51 -6.04 18.37
N ALA A 850 10.45 -5.56 19.05
CA ALA A 850 10.53 -4.71 20.23
C ALA A 850 9.44 -4.97 21.28
N GLY A 851 9.60 -4.40 22.47
CA GLY A 851 8.63 -4.46 23.58
C GLY A 851 8.97 -5.46 24.69
N PHE A 852 8.11 -5.53 25.70
CA PHE A 852 8.15 -6.51 26.78
C PHE A 852 7.63 -7.87 26.30
N GLY A 853 8.48 -8.88 26.36
CA GLY A 853 8.30 -10.19 25.71
C GLY A 853 8.44 -10.17 24.17
N GLY A 854 8.37 -8.99 23.53
CA GLY A 854 8.64 -8.77 22.11
C GLY A 854 7.45 -8.96 21.16
N MET A 855 7.35 -8.10 20.13
CA MET A 855 6.44 -8.10 18.96
C MET A 855 7.00 -7.23 17.80
N PHE A 856 6.40 -7.23 16.60
CA PHE A 856 6.90 -6.47 15.42
C PHE A 856 6.16 -5.13 15.11
N VAL A 857 6.85 -4.16 14.47
CA VAL A 857 6.39 -2.75 14.17
C VAL A 857 7.03 -2.15 12.87
N HIS A 858 6.46 -1.14 12.15
CA HIS A 858 6.78 -0.77 10.70
C HIS A 858 7.10 0.72 10.30
N ASN A 859 7.87 1.01 9.22
CA ASN A 859 8.23 2.36 8.68
C ASN A 859 7.51 2.93 7.39
N SER A 860 8.18 3.48 6.34
CA SER A 860 7.67 4.40 5.25
C SER A 860 8.29 4.19 3.83
N TYR A 861 7.57 4.55 2.73
CA TYR A 861 7.87 4.04 1.35
C TYR A 861 7.65 4.92 0.07
N ALA A 862 6.82 5.99 0.06
CA ALA A 862 6.13 6.46 -1.17
C ALA A 862 6.95 7.16 -2.30
N VAL A 863 7.72 8.21 -2.01
CA VAL A 863 8.26 9.17 -3.02
C VAL A 863 9.18 8.51 -4.06
N LYS A 864 9.89 7.46 -3.66
CA LYS A 864 10.90 6.78 -4.51
C LYS A 864 10.27 6.09 -5.72
N LEU A 865 8.98 5.75 -5.66
CA LEU A 865 8.23 5.17 -6.78
C LEU A 865 7.92 6.21 -7.88
N GLU A 866 7.55 7.44 -7.48
CA GLU A 866 7.28 8.54 -8.42
C GLU A 866 8.51 8.87 -9.27
N ILE A 867 9.68 8.94 -8.63
CA ILE A 867 10.97 9.20 -9.28
C ILE A 867 11.30 8.12 -10.31
N LEU A 868 11.21 6.84 -9.92
CA LEU A 868 11.49 5.71 -10.80
C LEU A 868 10.56 5.67 -12.01
N ARG A 869 9.26 5.85 -11.79
CA ARG A 869 8.27 5.87 -12.88
C ARG A 869 8.49 7.07 -13.80
N SER A 870 8.78 8.25 -13.26
CA SER A 870 9.04 9.46 -14.07
C SER A 870 10.24 9.29 -15.00
N LEU A 871 11.31 8.62 -14.53
CA LEU A 871 12.50 8.31 -15.32
C LEU A 871 12.20 7.39 -16.52
N MET A 872 11.20 6.52 -16.43
CA MET A 872 10.78 5.64 -17.53
C MET A 872 10.12 6.39 -18.70
N PHE A 873 9.67 7.64 -18.48
CA PHE A 873 9.07 8.51 -19.49
C PHE A 873 10.01 9.68 -19.87
N ASP A 874 11.32 9.41 -19.95
CA ASP A 874 12.41 10.33 -20.33
C ASP A 874 12.53 11.64 -19.52
N CYS A 875 11.80 11.75 -18.40
CA CYS A 875 11.85 12.90 -17.53
C CYS A 875 13.15 12.90 -16.71
N GLN A 876 13.91 13.99 -16.82
CA GLN A 876 15.14 14.16 -16.04
C GLN A 876 14.82 14.61 -14.62
N ILE A 877 15.36 13.91 -13.62
CA ILE A 877 15.09 14.16 -12.20
C ILE A 877 16.27 14.89 -11.56
N ILE A 878 15.97 15.91 -10.76
CA ILE A 878 16.93 16.66 -9.95
C ILE A 878 16.44 16.59 -8.51
N ILE A 879 17.28 16.24 -7.53
CA ILE A 879 16.85 16.11 -6.13
C ILE A 879 17.74 16.94 -5.20
N LEU A 880 17.13 17.71 -4.31
CA LEU A 880 17.76 18.24 -3.10
C LEU A 880 17.50 17.26 -1.95
N ASP A 881 18.56 16.61 -1.46
CA ASP A 881 18.50 15.49 -0.51
C ASP A 881 19.28 15.81 0.78
N PRO A 882 18.64 16.42 1.80
CA PRO A 882 19.29 16.73 3.06
C PRO A 882 19.60 15.50 3.92
N GLU A 883 18.89 14.38 3.75
CA GLU A 883 18.94 13.22 4.66
C GLU A 883 19.68 11.99 4.10
N ASN A 884 20.03 11.99 2.80
CA ASN A 884 20.62 10.86 2.07
C ASN A 884 19.68 9.64 1.97
N GLU A 885 18.50 9.87 1.38
CA GLU A 885 17.51 8.81 1.11
C GLU A 885 17.54 8.30 -0.35
N TYR A 886 18.17 9.02 -1.29
CA TYR A 886 18.08 8.72 -2.73
C TYR A 886 19.36 8.15 -3.38
N GLU A 887 20.46 7.96 -2.63
CA GLU A 887 21.77 7.51 -3.16
C GLU A 887 21.68 6.20 -3.98
N MET A 888 20.90 5.22 -3.52
CA MET A 888 20.76 3.95 -4.21
C MET A 888 19.95 4.03 -5.50
N VAL A 889 18.80 4.73 -5.47
CA VAL A 889 17.95 4.96 -6.64
C VAL A 889 18.81 5.61 -7.74
N THR A 890 19.55 6.65 -7.36
CA THR A 890 20.48 7.39 -8.22
C THR A 890 21.51 6.48 -8.89
N LYS A 891 22.22 5.66 -8.09
CA LYS A 891 23.25 4.74 -8.61
C LYS A 891 22.68 3.62 -9.48
N SER A 892 21.46 3.17 -9.19
CA SER A 892 20.83 2.05 -9.90
C SER A 892 20.38 2.40 -11.32
N VAL A 893 20.19 3.69 -11.61
CA VAL A 893 19.78 4.21 -12.94
C VAL A 893 20.89 5.03 -13.62
N GLY A 894 22.14 4.93 -13.14
CA GLY A 894 23.30 5.60 -13.75
C GLY A 894 23.37 7.11 -13.56
N GLY A 895 22.78 7.64 -12.48
CA GLY A 895 22.74 9.08 -12.20
C GLY A 895 23.92 9.65 -11.40
N ASN A 896 23.98 10.98 -11.35
CA ASN A 896 24.99 11.75 -10.62
C ASN A 896 24.59 11.92 -9.15
N TYR A 897 25.48 11.60 -8.21
CA TYR A 897 25.28 11.82 -6.77
C TYR A 897 26.37 12.75 -6.22
N LEU A 898 25.99 13.98 -5.88
CA LEU A 898 26.89 15.12 -5.67
C LEU A 898 26.82 15.57 -4.20
N SER A 899 27.90 15.37 -3.43
CA SER A 899 28.00 15.85 -2.04
C SER A 899 28.64 17.24 -1.97
N PHE A 900 28.07 18.11 -1.13
CA PHE A 900 28.66 19.39 -0.76
C PHE A 900 29.33 19.33 0.61
N SER A 901 30.65 19.42 0.60
CA SER A 901 31.47 19.64 1.78
C SER A 901 32.68 20.51 1.39
N ALA A 902 33.39 21.04 2.39
CA ALA A 902 34.57 21.87 2.15
C ALA A 902 35.68 21.14 1.37
N SER A 903 35.74 19.80 1.46
CA SER A 903 36.71 18.93 0.77
C SER A 903 36.17 18.23 -0.48
N ALA A 904 34.87 18.35 -0.80
CA ALA A 904 34.30 17.75 -1.99
C ALA A 904 34.94 18.31 -3.28
N SER A 905 35.00 17.53 -4.35
CA SER A 905 35.43 17.98 -5.68
C SER A 905 34.42 18.94 -6.33
N HIS A 906 33.13 18.76 -6.04
CA HIS A 906 32.04 19.50 -6.67
C HIS A 906 31.80 20.86 -6.01
N LYS A 907 31.55 21.88 -6.84
CA LYS A 907 31.43 23.30 -6.47
C LYS A 907 30.37 24.00 -7.30
N ILE A 908 29.73 25.00 -6.68
CA ILE A 908 28.84 25.96 -7.33
C ILE A 908 29.35 27.34 -6.97
N ASN A 909 29.67 28.15 -7.98
CA ASN A 909 29.99 29.56 -7.80
C ASN A 909 28.68 30.37 -7.71
N PRO A 910 28.36 31.00 -6.56
CA PRO A 910 27.15 31.80 -6.44
C PRO A 910 27.17 33.07 -7.32
N PHE A 911 28.31 33.48 -7.88
CA PHE A 911 28.43 34.64 -8.79
C PHE A 911 28.26 34.28 -10.28
N GLN A 912 28.05 33.00 -10.63
CA GLN A 912 27.86 32.61 -12.04
C GLN A 912 26.55 33.16 -12.61
N ILE A 913 26.63 33.95 -13.69
CA ILE A 913 25.47 34.48 -14.42
C ILE A 913 24.91 33.41 -15.37
N ALA A 914 23.59 33.40 -15.56
CA ALA A 914 22.93 32.47 -16.48
C ALA A 914 23.28 32.76 -17.94
N ARG A 915 23.22 31.72 -18.79
CA ARG A 915 23.49 31.83 -20.23
C ARG A 915 22.39 31.12 -21.05
N PRO A 916 21.11 31.53 -20.93
CA PRO A 916 20.05 31.06 -21.83
C PRO A 916 20.35 31.45 -23.29
N LYS A 917 19.95 30.62 -24.25
CA LYS A 917 20.20 30.87 -25.69
C LYS A 917 19.42 32.08 -26.24
N GLU A 918 18.27 32.33 -25.66
CA GLU A 918 17.41 33.50 -25.93
C GLU A 918 16.91 34.01 -24.58
N SER A 919 17.30 35.23 -24.20
CA SER A 919 16.71 35.94 -23.06
C SER A 919 16.57 37.41 -23.38
N THR A 920 15.42 37.96 -22.98
CA THR A 920 15.10 39.39 -22.98
C THR A 920 15.02 39.94 -21.55
N GLU A 921 15.36 39.12 -20.54
CA GLU A 921 15.36 39.47 -19.12
C GLU A 921 16.74 39.98 -18.68
N ASP A 922 16.77 40.90 -17.72
CA ASP A 922 18.03 41.41 -17.13
C ASP A 922 18.65 40.36 -16.20
N GLU A 923 19.48 39.49 -16.77
CA GLU A 923 20.21 38.45 -16.03
C GLU A 923 21.19 39.03 -15.00
N MET A 924 21.71 40.24 -15.24
CA MET A 924 22.69 40.88 -14.34
C MET A 924 21.99 41.46 -13.11
N GLY A 925 20.89 42.20 -13.29
CA GLY A 925 20.02 42.66 -12.21
C GLY A 925 19.42 41.52 -11.41
N TYR A 926 18.95 40.45 -12.08
CA TYR A 926 18.54 39.22 -11.38
C TYR A 926 19.67 38.65 -10.52
N LYS A 927 20.90 38.62 -11.04
CA LYS A 927 22.06 38.09 -10.30
C LYS A 927 22.46 38.96 -9.11
N TYR A 928 22.42 40.29 -9.22
CA TYR A 928 22.62 41.18 -8.08
C TYR A 928 21.57 40.99 -6.99
N LEU A 929 20.28 40.87 -7.37
CA LEU A 929 19.20 40.59 -6.42
C LEU A 929 19.38 39.23 -5.73
N PHE A 930 19.71 38.18 -6.49
CA PHE A 930 20.02 36.86 -5.94
C PHE A 930 21.19 36.92 -4.96
N LEU A 931 22.31 37.56 -5.32
CA LEU A 931 23.47 37.70 -4.47
C LEU A 931 23.17 38.52 -3.21
N MET A 932 22.35 39.57 -3.31
CA MET A 932 21.91 40.33 -2.15
C MET A 932 21.09 39.47 -1.17
N SER A 933 20.12 38.69 -1.67
CA SER A 933 19.36 37.75 -0.84
C SER A 933 20.24 36.63 -0.27
N LEU A 934 21.18 36.07 -1.04
CA LEU A 934 22.17 35.10 -0.55
C LEU A 934 22.99 35.69 0.60
N LEU A 935 23.50 36.91 0.42
CA LEU A 935 24.30 37.61 1.42
C LEU A 935 23.49 37.92 2.69
N LYS A 936 22.21 38.31 2.57
CA LYS A 936 21.31 38.44 3.74
C LYS A 936 21.18 37.15 4.54
N ILE A 937 21.06 35.99 3.87
CA ILE A 937 21.03 34.68 4.56
C ILE A 937 22.42 34.35 5.15
N MET A 938 23.52 34.70 4.46
CA MET A 938 24.89 34.42 4.89
C MET A 938 25.37 35.27 6.08
N ILE A 939 25.19 36.59 6.05
CA ILE A 939 25.72 37.52 7.07
C ILE A 939 24.65 38.11 8.00
N GLY A 940 23.38 37.83 7.76
CA GLY A 940 22.24 38.32 8.54
C GLY A 940 21.63 39.62 7.97
N GLN A 941 20.66 40.18 8.70
CA GLN A 941 20.01 41.44 8.34
C GLN A 941 21.02 42.56 8.08
N MET A 942 20.74 43.40 7.09
CA MET A 942 21.52 44.58 6.74
C MET A 942 20.64 45.82 6.85
N ASP A 943 21.22 46.94 7.30
CA ASP A 943 20.54 48.24 7.22
C ASP A 943 20.60 48.83 5.79
N PRO A 944 19.82 49.88 5.45
CA PRO A 944 19.82 50.44 4.10
C PRO A 944 21.16 50.99 3.60
N ILE A 945 22.06 51.38 4.51
CA ILE A 945 23.41 51.85 4.18
C ILE A 945 24.31 50.64 3.91
N GLU A 946 24.24 49.60 4.75
CA GLU A 946 24.89 48.31 4.52
C GLU A 946 24.48 47.68 3.19
N GLU A 947 23.18 47.67 2.84
CA GLU A 947 22.69 47.18 1.54
C GLU A 947 23.23 48.00 0.36
N ALA A 948 23.25 49.33 0.47
CA ALA A 948 23.77 50.21 -0.58
C ALA A 948 25.30 50.05 -0.77
N THR A 949 26.06 49.91 0.32
CA THR A 949 27.50 49.63 0.30
C THR A 949 27.78 48.25 -0.29
N MET A 950 27.03 47.22 0.11
CA MET A 950 27.17 45.85 -0.43
C MET A 950 26.86 45.80 -1.93
N ASN A 951 25.80 46.48 -2.39
CA ASN A 951 25.46 46.53 -3.81
C ASN A 951 26.57 47.22 -4.63
N ARG A 952 27.14 48.32 -4.12
CA ARG A 952 28.28 48.99 -4.75
C ARG A 952 29.51 48.07 -4.83
N ALA A 953 29.79 47.33 -3.77
CA ALA A 953 30.88 46.35 -3.74
C ALA A 953 30.66 45.22 -4.76
N LEU A 954 29.44 44.69 -4.90
CA LEU A 954 29.09 43.70 -5.93
C LEU A 954 29.35 44.24 -7.34
N VAL A 955 28.88 45.44 -7.66
CA VAL A 955 29.09 46.07 -8.98
C VAL A 955 30.58 46.27 -9.27
N LEU A 956 31.38 46.72 -8.29
CA LEU A 956 32.83 46.85 -8.43
C LEU A 956 33.50 45.49 -8.66
N THR A 957 33.05 44.44 -7.95
CA THR A 957 33.60 43.08 -8.03
C THR A 957 33.45 42.48 -9.44
N TYR A 958 32.28 42.64 -10.07
CA TYR A 958 32.09 42.19 -11.46
C TYR A 958 32.87 43.03 -12.47
N ARG A 959 32.91 44.37 -12.31
CA ARG A 959 33.68 45.26 -13.18
C ARG A 959 35.18 44.96 -13.16
N GLN A 960 35.74 44.56 -12.01
CA GLN A 960 37.14 44.10 -11.90
C GLN A 960 37.44 42.82 -12.71
N LYS A 961 36.44 42.00 -13.04
CA LYS A 961 36.56 40.85 -13.95
C LYS A 961 36.21 41.18 -15.40
N GLY A 962 35.95 42.45 -15.72
CA GLY A 962 35.51 42.90 -17.04
C GLY A 962 34.04 42.61 -17.37
N ILE A 963 33.25 42.15 -16.39
CA ILE A 963 31.83 41.83 -16.57
C ILE A 963 31.00 43.09 -16.31
N THR A 964 30.08 43.40 -17.22
CA THR A 964 29.26 44.61 -17.22
C THR A 964 27.79 44.30 -17.50
N GLU A 965 26.96 45.33 -17.72
CA GLU A 965 25.56 45.16 -18.12
C GLU A 965 25.42 44.60 -19.56
N ASP A 966 26.46 44.71 -20.41
CA ASP A 966 26.46 44.09 -21.74
C ASP A 966 26.52 42.54 -21.64
N PRO A 967 25.50 41.81 -22.13
CA PRO A 967 25.48 40.35 -22.13
C PRO A 967 26.66 39.69 -22.83
N SER A 968 27.32 40.38 -23.78
CA SER A 968 28.54 39.85 -24.44
C SER A 968 29.65 39.54 -23.44
N THR A 969 29.74 40.34 -22.37
CA THR A 969 30.75 40.21 -21.30
C THR A 969 30.46 39.07 -20.32
N HIS A 970 29.24 38.54 -20.29
CA HIS A 970 28.82 37.48 -19.35
C HIS A 970 29.45 36.11 -19.68
N THR A 971 30.21 36.03 -20.77
CA THR A 971 31.02 34.87 -21.17
C THR A 971 32.32 34.73 -20.36
N LEU A 972 32.83 35.81 -19.77
CA LEU A 972 34.06 35.86 -18.97
C LEU A 972 33.97 35.02 -17.68
N GLU A 973 35.12 34.77 -17.02
CA GLU A 973 35.15 34.04 -15.73
C GLU A 973 34.48 34.89 -14.63
N PRO A 974 33.40 34.41 -13.98
CA PRO A 974 32.71 35.16 -12.95
C PRO A 974 33.57 35.33 -11.69
N PRO A 975 33.33 36.38 -10.87
CA PRO A 975 34.06 36.58 -9.62
C PRO A 975 33.83 35.43 -8.61
N ARG A 976 34.60 35.44 -7.52
CA ARG A 976 34.42 34.53 -6.38
C ARG A 976 34.13 35.31 -5.11
N MET A 977 33.80 34.61 -4.02
CA MET A 977 33.50 35.23 -2.73
C MET A 977 34.71 36.01 -2.18
N GLU A 978 35.93 35.56 -2.45
CA GLU A 978 37.17 36.27 -2.11
C GLU A 978 37.33 37.58 -2.89
N ASP A 979 36.88 37.67 -4.14
CA ASP A 979 36.94 38.93 -4.91
C ASP A 979 36.01 40.00 -4.32
N LEU A 980 34.82 39.60 -3.84
CA LEU A 980 33.89 40.49 -3.12
C LEU A 980 34.47 40.96 -1.78
N TYR A 981 35.05 40.05 -1.01
CA TYR A 981 35.71 40.38 0.26
C TYR A 981 36.88 41.36 0.06
N ARG A 982 37.71 41.15 -0.96
CA ARG A 982 38.78 42.09 -1.35
C ARG A 982 38.23 43.45 -1.74
N SER A 983 37.13 43.49 -2.50
CA SER A 983 36.47 44.74 -2.90
C SER A 983 35.92 45.53 -1.70
N LEU A 984 35.32 44.85 -0.71
CA LEU A 984 34.84 45.47 0.53
C LEU A 984 35.98 46.05 1.39
N ILE A 985 37.13 45.37 1.47
CA ILE A 985 38.33 45.87 2.17
C ILE A 985 38.95 47.08 1.47
N GLY A 986 38.95 47.08 0.13
CA GLY A 986 39.49 48.17 -0.69
C GLY A 986 38.67 49.46 -0.67
N MET A 987 37.46 49.44 -0.09
CA MET A 987 36.62 50.63 0.08
C MET A 987 37.03 51.39 1.37
N GLU A 988 37.05 52.72 1.29
CA GLU A 988 37.48 53.59 2.41
C GLU A 988 36.46 53.63 3.56
N GLU A 989 35.18 53.41 3.24
CA GLU A 989 34.02 53.50 4.14
C GLU A 989 34.15 52.55 5.34
N ALA A 990 33.86 53.03 6.55
CA ALA A 990 33.91 52.18 7.76
C ALA A 990 32.92 51.01 7.70
N VAL A 991 31.77 51.19 7.04
CA VAL A 991 30.71 50.18 6.87
C VAL A 991 31.18 48.99 6.04
N SER A 992 31.97 49.21 4.98
CA SER A 992 32.45 48.11 4.12
C SER A 992 33.37 47.15 4.87
N LYS A 993 34.18 47.67 5.81
CA LYS A 993 35.06 46.88 6.68
C LYS A 993 34.27 46.00 7.66
N THR A 994 33.16 46.51 8.20
CA THR A 994 32.23 45.72 9.02
C THR A 994 31.57 44.60 8.22
N LEU A 995 31.14 44.88 6.99
CA LEU A 995 30.57 43.87 6.08
C LEU A 995 31.62 42.82 5.67
N ALA A 996 32.87 43.23 5.41
CA ALA A 996 33.98 42.31 5.14
C ALA A 996 34.22 41.36 6.32
N ALA A 997 34.29 41.88 7.55
CA ALA A 997 34.47 41.06 8.75
C ALA A 997 33.32 40.05 8.97
N ARG A 998 32.07 40.41 8.66
CA ARG A 998 30.92 39.48 8.68
C ARG A 998 31.05 38.38 7.60
N LEU A 999 31.60 38.71 6.44
CA LEU A 999 31.78 37.80 5.30
C LEU A 999 33.01 36.88 5.45
N GLU A 1000 34.03 37.30 6.22
CA GLU A 1000 35.33 36.63 6.38
C GLU A 1000 35.21 35.13 6.71
N ARG A 1001 34.23 34.76 7.54
CA ARG A 1001 33.96 33.35 7.92
C ARG A 1001 33.72 32.42 6.73
N PHE A 1002 33.26 32.95 5.60
CA PHE A 1002 33.01 32.22 4.36
C PHE A 1002 34.18 32.24 3.37
N VAL A 1003 35.21 33.05 3.61
CA VAL A 1003 36.34 33.30 2.69
C VAL A 1003 37.68 32.80 3.24
N MET A 1004 37.86 32.83 4.57
CA MET A 1004 39.09 32.37 5.25
C MET A 1004 38.87 31.20 6.22
N GLY A 1005 37.61 30.86 6.52
CA GLY A 1005 37.24 29.81 7.47
C GLY A 1005 37.07 28.40 6.87
N ALA A 1006 36.70 27.45 7.73
CA ALA A 1006 36.52 26.04 7.40
C ALA A 1006 35.47 25.75 6.30
N VAL A 1007 34.60 26.70 5.96
CA VAL A 1007 33.59 26.56 4.90
C VAL A 1007 34.00 27.19 3.57
N LYS A 1008 35.21 27.79 3.46
CA LYS A 1008 35.73 28.41 2.22
C LYS A 1008 35.53 27.53 1.00
N GLY A 1009 35.86 26.25 1.13
CA GLY A 1009 35.79 25.26 0.06
C GLY A 1009 34.38 24.97 -0.48
N ILE A 1010 33.32 25.55 0.09
CA ILE A 1010 31.94 25.44 -0.45
C ILE A 1010 31.60 26.64 -1.35
N PHE A 1011 32.07 27.84 -0.98
CA PHE A 1011 31.56 29.12 -1.52
C PHE A 1011 32.54 29.84 -2.47
N ASP A 1012 33.83 29.51 -2.42
CA ASP A 1012 34.90 30.31 -3.05
C ASP A 1012 35.66 29.55 -4.15
N GLN A 1013 34.94 28.91 -5.07
CA GLN A 1013 35.50 28.23 -6.24
C GLN A 1013 34.58 28.38 -7.46
N GLN A 1014 35.12 28.12 -8.67
CA GLN A 1014 34.30 28.10 -9.89
C GLN A 1014 33.38 26.87 -9.94
N SER A 1015 32.22 27.02 -10.57
CA SER A 1015 31.29 25.90 -10.78
C SER A 1015 31.90 24.82 -11.68
N ASN A 1016 31.76 23.56 -11.29
CA ASN A 1016 32.31 22.41 -12.03
C ASN A 1016 31.35 21.21 -12.07
N ILE A 1017 30.04 21.48 -11.99
CA ILE A 1017 28.98 20.48 -11.91
C ILE A 1017 28.23 20.40 -13.25
N ASP A 1018 27.86 19.19 -13.63
CA ASP A 1018 26.89 18.92 -14.70
C ASP A 1018 25.68 18.14 -14.14
N ILE A 1019 24.50 18.51 -14.63
CA ILE A 1019 23.20 17.90 -14.32
C ILE A 1019 22.59 17.15 -15.50
N ASN A 1020 23.30 16.95 -16.62
CA ASN A 1020 22.80 16.29 -17.83
C ASN A 1020 22.40 14.81 -17.65
N ALA A 1021 22.82 14.15 -16.56
CA ALA A 1021 22.44 12.78 -16.24
C ALA A 1021 20.90 12.61 -16.08
N PRO A 1022 20.34 11.40 -16.31
CA PRO A 1022 18.89 11.16 -16.17
C PRO A 1022 18.36 11.50 -14.78
N ILE A 1023 19.14 11.23 -13.73
CA ILE A 1023 18.91 11.73 -12.37
C ILE A 1023 20.19 12.38 -11.83
N THR A 1024 20.05 13.53 -11.17
CA THR A 1024 21.13 14.19 -10.42
C THR A 1024 20.65 14.53 -9.01
N VAL A 1025 21.35 14.04 -7.99
CA VAL A 1025 21.01 14.29 -6.58
C VAL A 1025 22.12 15.10 -5.92
N PHE A 1026 21.71 16.17 -5.26
CA PHE A 1026 22.55 17.04 -4.47
C PHE A 1026 22.35 16.73 -2.99
N THR A 1027 23.34 16.11 -2.33
CA THR A 1027 23.24 15.77 -0.92
C THR A 1027 23.88 16.80 0.00
N LEU A 1028 23.18 17.09 1.10
CA LEU A 1028 23.59 18.06 2.12
C LEU A 1028 23.86 17.42 3.48
N ARG A 1029 23.98 16.08 3.51
CA ARG A 1029 24.27 15.32 4.72
C ARG A 1029 25.61 15.70 5.35
N ASP A 1030 26.62 15.97 4.53
CA ASP A 1030 27.96 16.40 4.96
C ASP A 1030 28.07 17.93 5.15
N THR A 1031 26.96 18.65 4.96
CA THR A 1031 26.80 20.09 5.17
C THR A 1031 26.20 20.35 6.57
N ALA A 1032 26.79 21.28 7.33
CA ALA A 1032 26.31 21.62 8.68
C ALA A 1032 24.95 22.34 8.64
N ASP A 1033 24.09 22.07 9.62
CA ASP A 1033 22.69 22.51 9.67
C ASP A 1033 22.52 24.02 9.45
N GLU A 1034 23.42 24.85 9.99
CA GLU A 1034 23.36 26.32 9.89
C GLU A 1034 23.61 26.84 8.47
N ILE A 1035 24.35 26.09 7.64
CA ILE A 1035 24.67 26.45 6.26
C ILE A 1035 23.83 25.68 5.23
N ARG A 1036 23.06 24.65 5.62
CA ARG A 1036 22.16 23.93 4.69
C ARG A 1036 21.20 24.87 3.92
N PRO A 1037 20.51 25.85 4.55
CA PRO A 1037 19.63 26.76 3.80
C PRO A 1037 20.39 27.59 2.75
N ILE A 1038 21.62 28.03 3.06
CA ILE A 1038 22.49 28.78 2.13
C ILE A 1038 22.87 27.89 0.94
N VAL A 1039 23.27 26.64 1.20
CA VAL A 1039 23.67 25.71 0.13
C VAL A 1039 22.46 25.26 -0.71
N MET A 1040 21.30 24.98 -0.11
CA MET A 1040 20.05 24.73 -0.86
C MET A 1040 19.69 25.91 -1.77
N PHE A 1041 19.77 27.13 -1.25
CA PHE A 1041 19.49 28.36 -2.00
C PHE A 1041 20.45 28.55 -3.19
N MET A 1042 21.73 28.24 -3.02
CA MET A 1042 22.71 28.25 -4.12
C MET A 1042 22.45 27.15 -5.16
N ILE A 1043 22.12 25.93 -4.73
CA ILE A 1043 21.82 24.84 -5.67
C ILE A 1043 20.55 25.16 -6.45
N LEU A 1044 19.53 25.74 -5.82
CA LEU A 1044 18.34 26.22 -6.52
C LEU A 1044 18.70 27.18 -7.66
N ASP A 1045 19.44 28.27 -7.38
CA ASP A 1045 19.86 29.21 -8.43
C ASP A 1045 20.69 28.55 -9.54
N PHE A 1046 21.62 27.67 -9.17
CA PHE A 1046 22.37 26.88 -10.16
C PHE A 1046 21.44 26.04 -11.05
N VAL A 1047 20.51 25.27 -10.46
CA VAL A 1047 19.51 24.48 -11.19
C VAL A 1047 18.64 25.37 -12.09
N TRP A 1048 18.24 26.56 -11.63
CA TRP A 1048 17.50 27.53 -12.45
C TRP A 1048 18.29 28.00 -13.66
N ASN A 1049 19.58 28.29 -13.46
CA ASN A 1049 20.46 28.79 -14.50
C ASN A 1049 20.84 27.71 -15.52
N GLU A 1050 20.80 26.42 -15.14
CA GLU A 1050 20.94 25.29 -16.06
C GLU A 1050 19.63 24.94 -16.79
N VAL A 1051 18.49 24.88 -16.08
CA VAL A 1051 17.18 24.52 -16.65
C VAL A 1051 16.76 25.49 -17.77
N ARG A 1052 17.07 26.79 -17.63
CA ARG A 1052 16.78 27.81 -18.64
C ARG A 1052 17.58 27.69 -19.95
N LYS A 1053 18.62 26.85 -20.03
CA LYS A 1053 19.48 26.75 -21.23
C LYS A 1053 18.87 25.93 -22.38
N ASN A 1054 18.11 24.89 -22.05
CA ASN A 1054 17.52 23.96 -23.01
C ASN A 1054 16.17 23.45 -22.49
N LEU A 1055 15.14 23.43 -23.34
CA LEU A 1055 13.81 22.92 -23.02
C LEU A 1055 13.82 21.37 -22.92
N ARG A 1056 13.47 20.80 -21.77
CA ARG A 1056 13.37 19.35 -21.53
C ARG A 1056 12.42 19.08 -20.37
N LYS A 1057 11.60 18.02 -20.44
CA LYS A 1057 10.82 17.52 -19.28
C LYS A 1057 11.76 17.23 -18.10
N ARG A 1058 11.60 17.99 -17.02
CA ARG A 1058 12.40 17.89 -15.80
C ARG A 1058 11.54 17.99 -14.55
N ILE A 1059 11.87 17.24 -13.50
CA ILE A 1059 11.30 17.40 -12.16
C ILE A 1059 12.41 17.72 -11.17
N LEU A 1060 12.26 18.83 -10.43
CA LEU A 1060 13.04 19.10 -9.22
C LEU A 1060 12.27 18.62 -8.00
N VAL A 1061 12.80 17.62 -7.32
CA VAL A 1061 12.35 17.17 -6.01
C VAL A 1061 13.09 17.96 -4.94
N VAL A 1062 12.35 18.67 -4.09
CA VAL A 1062 12.88 19.37 -2.91
C VAL A 1062 12.39 18.62 -1.68
N ASP A 1063 13.25 17.79 -1.10
CA ASP A 1063 12.93 17.07 0.13
C ASP A 1063 13.23 17.94 1.38
N GLU A 1064 12.47 17.73 2.44
CA GLU A 1064 12.41 18.59 3.64
C GLU A 1064 12.40 20.10 3.32
N ALA A 1065 11.49 20.52 2.44
CA ALA A 1065 11.46 21.90 1.94
C ALA A 1065 11.23 22.99 3.02
N TRP A 1066 10.88 22.62 4.25
CA TRP A 1066 10.78 23.56 5.38
C TRP A 1066 12.10 24.29 5.67
N TYR A 1067 13.27 23.70 5.38
CA TYR A 1067 14.57 24.38 5.52
C TYR A 1067 14.62 25.71 4.75
N LEU A 1068 13.93 25.79 3.60
CA LEU A 1068 13.80 26.99 2.77
C LEU A 1068 12.65 27.90 3.22
N MET A 1069 11.66 27.40 3.95
CA MET A 1069 10.53 28.19 4.45
C MET A 1069 10.89 29.06 5.67
N ARG A 1070 12.00 28.75 6.36
CA ARG A 1070 12.49 29.49 7.54
C ARG A 1070 12.93 30.93 7.27
N TYR A 1071 13.38 31.26 6.06
CA TYR A 1071 13.80 32.61 5.69
C TYR A 1071 12.94 33.14 4.54
N GLU A 1072 12.58 34.43 4.62
CA GLU A 1072 11.65 35.03 3.66
C GLU A 1072 12.21 35.02 2.23
N ASP A 1073 13.48 35.37 2.06
CA ASP A 1073 14.17 35.37 0.77
C ASP A 1073 14.21 33.98 0.10
N SER A 1074 14.46 32.91 0.87
CA SER A 1074 14.48 31.53 0.33
C SER A 1074 13.07 31.02 0.01
N ALA A 1075 12.08 31.33 0.84
CA ALA A 1075 10.68 30.99 0.56
C ALA A 1075 10.15 31.72 -0.68
N LYS A 1076 10.54 32.99 -0.86
CA LYS A 1076 10.20 33.83 -2.02
C LYS A 1076 10.83 33.28 -3.31
N ILE A 1077 12.06 32.80 -3.27
CA ILE A 1077 12.71 32.17 -4.43
C ILE A 1077 12.10 30.81 -4.75
N LEU A 1078 11.80 29.95 -3.76
CA LEU A 1078 11.10 28.68 -4.00
C LEU A 1078 9.70 28.92 -4.62
N GLN A 1079 8.94 29.89 -4.12
CA GLN A 1079 7.69 30.33 -4.74
C GLN A 1079 7.89 30.84 -6.18
N GLY A 1080 8.96 31.60 -6.42
CA GLY A 1080 9.36 32.10 -7.72
C GLY A 1080 9.76 31.00 -8.72
N PHE A 1081 10.22 29.84 -8.25
CA PHE A 1081 10.45 28.67 -9.10
C PHE A 1081 9.12 28.05 -9.48
N VAL A 1082 8.29 27.68 -8.50
CA VAL A 1082 6.97 27.05 -8.71
C VAL A 1082 6.13 27.86 -9.71
N LYS A 1083 6.07 29.20 -9.57
CA LYS A 1083 5.35 30.09 -10.50
C LYS A 1083 5.91 30.17 -11.92
N ARG A 1084 7.22 29.99 -12.11
CA ARG A 1084 7.91 30.16 -13.41
C ARG A 1084 8.23 28.84 -14.12
N ALA A 1085 8.27 27.72 -13.40
CA ALA A 1085 8.71 26.41 -13.89
C ALA A 1085 7.95 25.93 -15.13
N ARG A 1086 6.63 26.21 -15.21
CA ARG A 1086 5.79 25.88 -16.37
C ARG A 1086 6.32 26.38 -17.73
N LYS A 1087 7.08 27.49 -17.76
CA LYS A 1087 7.66 28.03 -18.99
C LYS A 1087 8.76 27.14 -19.60
N TYR A 1088 9.34 26.22 -18.82
CA TYR A 1088 10.57 25.51 -19.15
C TYR A 1088 10.44 23.98 -19.21
N TYR A 1089 9.20 23.45 -19.30
CA TYR A 1089 8.90 22.01 -19.08
C TYR A 1089 9.46 21.48 -17.75
N PHE A 1090 9.41 22.32 -16.72
CA PHE A 1090 9.94 22.03 -15.39
C PHE A 1090 8.78 21.91 -14.40
N GLY A 1091 8.80 20.84 -13.60
CA GLY A 1091 7.93 20.65 -12.45
C GLY A 1091 8.73 20.67 -11.16
N VAL A 1092 8.17 21.22 -10.09
CA VAL A 1092 8.77 21.17 -8.75
C VAL A 1092 7.91 20.27 -7.85
N SER A 1093 8.44 19.13 -7.41
CA SER A 1093 7.86 18.29 -6.36
C SER A 1093 8.40 18.76 -5.01
N ILE A 1094 7.57 19.44 -4.22
CA ILE A 1094 7.92 19.92 -2.88
C ILE A 1094 7.42 18.89 -1.87
N ILE A 1095 8.31 18.37 -1.03
CA ILE A 1095 7.97 17.45 0.04
C ILE A 1095 8.19 18.18 1.37
N SER A 1096 7.19 18.14 2.24
CA SER A 1096 7.33 18.61 3.60
C SER A 1096 6.61 17.70 4.59
N GLN A 1097 7.34 17.39 5.66
CA GLN A 1097 6.87 16.70 6.84
C GLN A 1097 6.17 17.64 7.85
N ASN A 1098 6.43 18.95 7.78
CA ASN A 1098 5.72 19.96 8.55
C ASN A 1098 4.82 20.78 7.62
N VAL A 1099 3.52 20.79 7.92
CA VAL A 1099 2.50 21.49 7.13
C VAL A 1099 2.37 22.95 7.58
N ASP A 1100 2.62 23.22 8.87
CA ASP A 1100 2.40 24.54 9.46
C ASP A 1100 3.37 25.60 8.90
N ASP A 1101 4.59 25.20 8.52
CA ASP A 1101 5.59 26.07 7.86
C ASP A 1101 5.09 26.59 6.48
N PHE A 1102 4.25 25.81 5.81
CA PHE A 1102 3.64 26.20 4.53
C PHE A 1102 2.33 26.97 4.73
N LEU A 1103 1.50 26.58 5.71
CA LEU A 1103 0.21 27.23 5.96
C LEU A 1103 0.34 28.55 6.74
N GLY A 1104 1.39 28.74 7.53
CA GLY A 1104 1.69 29.98 8.25
C GLY A 1104 2.29 31.07 7.38
N SER A 1105 2.91 30.71 6.24
CA SER A 1105 3.59 31.64 5.34
C SER A 1105 2.74 32.02 4.13
N ALA A 1106 2.66 33.31 3.80
CA ALA A 1106 2.04 33.78 2.55
C ALA A 1106 2.72 33.19 1.30
N TYR A 1107 4.03 32.92 1.39
CA TYR A 1107 4.78 32.26 0.32
C TYR A 1107 4.40 30.78 0.18
N GLY A 1108 4.21 30.07 1.29
CA GLY A 1108 3.79 28.67 1.31
C GLY A 1108 2.36 28.47 0.81
N LYS A 1109 1.42 29.34 1.18
CA LYS A 1109 0.06 29.36 0.59
C LYS A 1109 0.10 29.52 -0.93
N ALA A 1110 0.90 30.46 -1.44
CA ALA A 1110 1.06 30.64 -2.88
C ALA A 1110 1.71 29.44 -3.58
N ILE A 1111 2.63 28.72 -2.93
CA ILE A 1111 3.16 27.44 -3.42
C ILE A 1111 2.02 26.42 -3.54
N ILE A 1112 1.21 26.23 -2.50
CA ILE A 1112 0.05 25.31 -2.51
C ILE A 1112 -0.90 25.61 -3.69
N THR A 1113 -1.22 26.89 -3.92
CA THR A 1113 -2.10 27.30 -5.04
C THR A 1113 -1.45 27.05 -6.41
N ASN A 1114 -0.13 27.17 -6.54
CA ASN A 1114 0.60 27.00 -7.81
C ASN A 1114 1.14 25.57 -8.01
N SER A 1115 0.68 24.60 -7.20
CA SER A 1115 0.90 23.16 -7.42
C SER A 1115 -0.36 22.51 -7.98
N ALA A 1116 -0.35 22.14 -9.27
CA ALA A 1116 -1.49 21.47 -9.89
C ALA A 1116 -1.73 20.07 -9.29
N LEU A 1117 -0.66 19.35 -8.97
CA LEU A 1117 -0.73 18.10 -8.21
C LEU A 1117 -0.56 18.34 -6.72
N LYS A 1118 -1.30 17.59 -5.90
CA LYS A 1118 -1.12 17.58 -4.44
C LYS A 1118 -1.32 16.14 -3.94
N LEU A 1119 -0.54 15.73 -2.95
CA LEU A 1119 -0.73 14.45 -2.27
C LEU A 1119 -0.73 14.72 -0.76
N LEU A 1120 -1.91 14.62 -0.17
CA LEU A 1120 -2.10 14.72 1.26
C LEU A 1120 -2.14 13.30 1.82
N LEU A 1121 -1.06 12.86 2.46
CA LEU A 1121 -1.05 11.61 3.24
C LEU A 1121 -1.63 11.88 4.65
N LYS A 1122 -1.78 10.85 5.52
CA LYS A 1122 -2.41 11.02 6.85
C LYS A 1122 -1.87 12.24 7.60
N GLN A 1123 -2.80 13.06 8.11
CA GLN A 1123 -2.54 14.33 8.79
C GLN A 1123 -2.76 14.25 10.30
N SER A 1124 -2.18 15.20 11.04
CA SER A 1124 -2.40 15.33 12.49
C SER A 1124 -3.76 15.99 12.77
N SER A 1125 -4.40 15.63 13.89
CA SER A 1125 -5.65 16.27 14.32
C SER A 1125 -5.51 17.74 14.74
N ALA A 1126 -4.27 18.24 14.88
CA ALA A 1126 -3.99 19.65 15.10
C ALA A 1126 -4.05 20.44 13.78
N ALA A 1127 -3.32 19.98 12.75
CA ALA A 1127 -3.26 20.67 11.46
C ALA A 1127 -4.51 20.46 10.58
N ILE A 1128 -5.28 19.37 10.81
CA ILE A 1128 -6.39 18.97 9.92
C ILE A 1128 -7.44 20.06 9.67
N ASN A 1129 -7.70 20.97 10.62
CA ASN A 1129 -8.67 22.05 10.39
C ASN A 1129 -8.14 23.07 9.38
N GLN A 1130 -6.91 23.54 9.58
CA GLN A 1130 -6.25 24.52 8.70
C GLN A 1130 -5.98 23.92 7.30
N ILE A 1131 -5.69 22.62 7.23
CA ILE A 1131 -5.60 21.85 5.98
C ILE A 1131 -6.98 21.75 5.32
N SER A 1132 -8.02 21.39 6.06
CA SER A 1132 -9.40 21.30 5.54
C SER A 1132 -9.87 22.62 4.93
N GLU A 1133 -9.53 23.75 5.56
CA GLU A 1133 -9.82 25.09 5.05
C GLU A 1133 -8.96 25.47 3.83
N THR A 1134 -7.66 25.18 3.85
CA THR A 1134 -6.73 25.60 2.78
C THR A 1134 -6.87 24.77 1.50
N PHE A 1135 -7.21 23.49 1.64
CA PHE A 1135 -7.39 22.54 0.53
C PHE A 1135 -8.87 22.29 0.19
N TYR A 1136 -9.80 23.03 0.80
CA TYR A 1136 -11.25 22.95 0.58
C TYR A 1136 -11.82 21.53 0.75
N LEU A 1137 -11.34 20.79 1.75
CA LEU A 1137 -11.73 19.39 1.97
C LEU A 1137 -13.15 19.27 2.53
N SER A 1138 -13.92 18.34 1.98
CA SER A 1138 -15.17 17.87 2.58
C SER A 1138 -14.95 17.20 3.93
N GLN A 1139 -16.02 17.05 4.73
CA GLN A 1139 -15.94 16.32 6.01
C GLN A 1139 -15.56 14.84 5.82
N GLY A 1140 -15.89 14.22 4.68
CA GLY A 1140 -15.50 12.85 4.35
C GLY A 1140 -13.99 12.74 4.11
N GLU A 1141 -13.45 13.58 3.23
CA GLU A 1141 -12.02 13.70 2.96
C GLU A 1141 -11.21 14.03 4.23
N LYS A 1142 -11.74 14.93 5.05
CA LYS A 1142 -11.16 15.28 6.35
C LYS A 1142 -11.06 14.08 7.29
N GLN A 1143 -12.10 13.25 7.38
CA GLN A 1143 -12.05 12.01 8.16
C GLN A 1143 -11.10 10.98 7.53
N LEU A 1144 -11.05 10.89 6.20
CA LEU A 1144 -10.15 10.00 5.48
C LEU A 1144 -8.68 10.34 5.76
N LEU A 1145 -8.28 11.62 5.71
CA LEU A 1145 -6.91 12.02 6.10
C LEU A 1145 -6.59 11.77 7.57
N LEU A 1146 -7.59 11.68 8.45
CA LEU A 1146 -7.38 11.32 9.86
C LEU A 1146 -7.29 9.80 10.07
N SER A 1147 -7.89 8.98 9.20
CA SER A 1147 -7.90 7.51 9.31
C SER A 1147 -6.91 6.78 8.40
N ALA A 1148 -6.41 7.42 7.33
CA ALA A 1148 -5.61 6.81 6.28
C ALA A 1148 -4.38 6.02 6.77
N GLY A 1149 -4.14 4.87 6.13
CA GLY A 1149 -2.97 4.02 6.35
C GLY A 1149 -1.66 4.56 5.78
N VAL A 1150 -0.62 3.72 5.78
CA VAL A 1150 0.69 4.09 5.22
C VAL A 1150 0.63 3.99 3.70
N GLY A 1151 0.99 5.07 3.00
CA GLY A 1151 0.83 5.17 1.55
C GLY A 1151 -0.61 5.41 1.10
N GLU A 1152 -1.52 5.68 2.03
CA GLU A 1152 -2.90 6.09 1.75
C GLU A 1152 -3.10 7.58 2.05
N GLY A 1153 -4.00 8.22 1.32
CA GLY A 1153 -4.27 9.64 1.44
C GLY A 1153 -5.24 10.15 0.39
N ILE A 1154 -5.18 11.44 0.08
CA ILE A 1154 -5.92 12.08 -1.01
C ILE A 1154 -4.92 12.62 -2.03
N PHE A 1155 -5.12 12.22 -3.28
CA PHE A 1155 -4.41 12.75 -4.44
C PHE A 1155 -5.29 13.78 -5.17
N PHE A 1156 -4.69 14.88 -5.57
CA PHE A 1156 -5.34 16.00 -6.24
C PHE A 1156 -4.68 16.17 -7.60
N ALA A 1157 -5.48 16.30 -8.66
CA ALA A 1157 -5.02 16.79 -9.96
C ALA A 1157 -5.93 17.93 -10.42
N GLY A 1158 -5.38 19.15 -10.43
CA GLY A 1158 -6.16 20.36 -10.66
C GLY A 1158 -7.20 20.55 -9.55
N MET A 1159 -8.47 20.42 -9.92
CA MET A 1159 -9.64 20.47 -9.03
C MET A 1159 -10.22 19.09 -8.68
N ASN A 1160 -9.71 18.01 -9.28
CA ASN A 1160 -10.23 16.65 -9.05
C ASN A 1160 -9.48 16.02 -7.88
N HIS A 1161 -10.22 15.43 -6.93
CA HIS A 1161 -9.68 14.77 -5.75
C HIS A 1161 -10.04 13.28 -5.76
N VAL A 1162 -9.11 12.41 -5.37
CA VAL A 1162 -9.35 10.97 -5.26
C VAL A 1162 -8.65 10.42 -4.01
N ALA A 1163 -9.33 9.54 -3.26
CA ALA A 1163 -8.68 8.77 -2.22
C ALA A 1163 -7.70 7.79 -2.88
N ILE A 1164 -6.41 7.86 -2.55
CA ILE A 1164 -5.37 7.07 -3.21
C ILE A 1164 -4.71 6.09 -2.23
N LYS A 1165 -4.29 4.95 -2.77
CA LYS A 1165 -3.42 3.97 -2.13
C LYS A 1165 -2.21 3.69 -3.04
N ILE A 1166 -1.03 4.01 -2.55
CA ILE A 1166 0.23 3.92 -3.31
C ILE A 1166 0.70 2.46 -3.32
N ILE A 1167 0.90 1.94 -4.53
CA ILE A 1167 1.31 0.55 -4.79
C ILE A 1167 2.59 0.49 -5.65
N SER A 1168 3.25 -0.66 -5.67
CA SER A 1168 4.51 -0.88 -6.40
C SER A 1168 4.65 -2.31 -6.93
N SER A 1169 5.29 -2.47 -8.08
CA SER A 1169 5.75 -3.78 -8.57
C SER A 1169 6.91 -4.34 -7.72
N ALA A 1170 7.26 -5.60 -7.95
CA ALA A 1170 8.38 -6.24 -7.28
C ALA A 1170 9.74 -5.61 -7.64
N ASP A 1171 9.88 -5.10 -8.87
CA ASP A 1171 11.09 -4.50 -9.42
C ASP A 1171 11.21 -3.01 -9.05
N GLU A 1172 10.09 -2.30 -9.01
CA GLU A 1172 10.04 -0.94 -8.45
C GLU A 1172 10.39 -0.96 -6.96
N HIS A 1173 9.86 -1.92 -6.19
CA HIS A 1173 10.29 -2.14 -4.81
C HIS A 1173 11.80 -2.41 -4.78
N ALA A 1174 12.31 -3.26 -5.68
CA ALA A 1174 13.72 -3.61 -5.75
C ALA A 1174 14.64 -2.38 -5.99
N LEU A 1175 14.16 -1.32 -6.64
CA LEU A 1175 14.94 -0.10 -6.88
C LEU A 1175 14.68 1.00 -5.84
N ALA A 1176 13.45 1.11 -5.32
CA ALA A 1176 13.04 2.10 -4.32
C ALA A 1176 13.48 1.75 -2.88
N THR A 1177 13.70 0.46 -2.61
CA THR A 1177 14.06 -0.09 -1.30
C THR A 1177 15.38 0.49 -0.76
N SER A 1178 15.38 1.28 0.32
CA SER A 1178 16.63 1.78 0.96
C SER A 1178 17.33 0.72 1.83
N LYS A 1179 17.37 -0.55 1.37
CA LYS A 1179 17.69 -1.73 2.19
C LYS A 1179 19.07 -2.34 1.93
N PRO A 1180 20.12 -1.96 2.70
CA PRO A 1180 21.45 -2.59 2.66
C PRO A 1180 21.51 -4.12 2.65
N ALA A 1181 20.48 -4.84 3.11
CA ALA A 1181 20.44 -6.31 3.04
C ALA A 1181 20.17 -6.80 1.60
N GLU A 1182 19.14 -6.26 0.96
CA GLU A 1182 18.77 -6.58 -0.43
C GLU A 1182 19.86 -6.08 -1.42
N ILE A 1183 20.54 -4.97 -1.11
CA ILE A 1183 21.74 -4.53 -1.87
C ILE A 1183 22.87 -5.55 -1.78
N LEU A 1184 23.19 -6.03 -0.57
CA LEU A 1184 24.28 -6.99 -0.35
C LEU A 1184 23.97 -8.34 -0.99
N GLU A 1185 22.71 -8.77 -0.94
CA GLU A 1185 22.25 -10.00 -1.57
C GLU A 1185 22.31 -9.89 -3.10
N ARG A 1186 21.92 -8.75 -3.70
CA ARG A 1186 22.13 -8.51 -5.13
C ARG A 1186 23.58 -8.38 -5.55
N LYS A 1187 24.45 -7.71 -4.78
CA LYS A 1187 25.89 -7.71 -5.08
C LYS A 1187 26.42 -9.14 -5.10
N LYS A 1188 26.02 -9.96 -4.13
CA LYS A 1188 26.41 -11.37 -4.06
C LYS A 1188 25.82 -12.21 -5.20
N GLN A 1189 24.59 -11.94 -5.63
CA GLN A 1189 23.97 -12.61 -6.79
C GLN A 1189 24.61 -12.17 -8.11
N ALA A 1190 24.93 -10.89 -8.28
CA ALA A 1190 25.65 -10.37 -9.45
C ALA A 1190 27.10 -10.88 -9.50
N GLU A 1191 27.78 -10.97 -8.36
CA GLU A 1191 29.09 -11.63 -8.24
C GLU A 1191 29.01 -13.13 -8.60
N LEU A 1192 27.93 -13.82 -8.18
CA LEU A 1192 27.68 -15.22 -8.54
C LEU A 1192 27.30 -15.40 -10.03
N GLN A 1193 26.54 -14.48 -10.62
CA GLN A 1193 26.20 -14.51 -12.05
C GLN A 1193 27.42 -14.19 -12.92
N ALA A 1194 28.19 -13.15 -12.59
CA ALA A 1194 29.44 -12.84 -13.28
C ALA A 1194 30.47 -13.99 -13.18
N ALA A 1195 30.52 -14.68 -12.03
CA ALA A 1195 31.33 -15.89 -11.86
C ALA A 1195 30.79 -17.09 -12.67
N ALA A 1196 29.47 -17.21 -12.85
CA ALA A 1196 28.86 -18.25 -13.68
C ALA A 1196 29.05 -17.99 -15.18
N GLU A 1197 29.01 -16.72 -15.61
CA GLU A 1197 29.26 -16.28 -16.98
C GLU A 1197 30.74 -16.44 -17.36
N THR A 1198 31.68 -16.16 -16.45
CA THR A 1198 33.11 -16.51 -16.67
C THR A 1198 33.34 -18.03 -16.68
N ALA A 1199 32.69 -18.78 -15.79
CA ALA A 1199 32.81 -20.25 -15.76
C ALA A 1199 32.19 -20.96 -16.99
N SER A 1200 31.30 -20.30 -17.74
CA SER A 1200 30.68 -20.86 -18.96
C SER A 1200 31.41 -20.49 -20.25
N GLN A 1201 32.49 -19.70 -20.18
CA GLN A 1201 33.42 -19.50 -21.30
C GLN A 1201 34.56 -20.54 -21.33
N ASP A 1202 34.84 -21.23 -20.21
CA ASP A 1202 35.86 -22.28 -20.09
C ASP A 1202 35.27 -23.71 -20.24
N HIS A 1203 34.75 -24.01 -21.44
CA HIS A 1203 34.54 -25.40 -21.88
C HIS A 1203 35.33 -25.70 -23.16
N PRO A 1204 35.94 -26.91 -23.29
CA PRO A 1204 36.85 -27.19 -24.40
C PRO A 1204 36.10 -27.24 -25.72
N ARG A 1205 36.71 -26.67 -26.77
CA ARG A 1205 36.21 -26.79 -28.15
C ARG A 1205 36.07 -28.25 -28.54
N GLU A 1206 34.96 -28.59 -29.19
CA GLU A 1206 34.71 -29.93 -29.73
C GLU A 1206 35.83 -30.36 -30.68
N ILE A 1207 36.16 -31.66 -30.60
CA ILE A 1207 37.17 -32.29 -31.44
C ILE A 1207 36.55 -32.52 -32.83
N THR A 1208 37.07 -31.85 -33.84
CA THR A 1208 36.74 -32.12 -35.24
C THR A 1208 37.31 -33.47 -35.68
N GLU A 1209 36.48 -34.33 -36.26
CA GLU A 1209 36.94 -35.57 -36.90
C GLU A 1209 37.92 -35.29 -38.05
N PRO A 1210 38.97 -36.11 -38.23
CA PRO A 1210 39.89 -35.98 -39.36
C PRO A 1210 39.35 -36.67 -40.61
N THR A 1211 39.49 -36.03 -41.77
CA THR A 1211 39.43 -36.71 -43.06
C THR A 1211 40.81 -37.22 -43.47
N ASN A 1212 40.85 -38.46 -43.98
CA ASN A 1212 42.01 -39.26 -44.38
C ASN A 1212 43.07 -38.55 -45.27
N PRO A 1213 44.30 -39.13 -45.42
CA PRO A 1213 44.91 -40.22 -44.65
C PRO A 1213 46.23 -39.86 -43.94
#